data_AF-A0A2D6D4W8-F1
#
_entry.id   AF-A0A2D6D4W8-F1
#
_cell.length_a   1.000
_cell.length_b   1.000
_cell.length_c   1.000
_cell.angle_alpha   90.00
_cell.angle_beta   90.00
_cell.angle_gamma   90.00
#
_symmetry.space_group_name_H-M   'P 1'
#
loop_
_entity.id
_entity.type
_entity.pdbx_description
1 polymer ?
#
loop_
_entity_poly.entity_id
_entity_poly.type
_entity_poly.pdbx_seq_one_letter_code
_entity_poly.pdbx_strand_id
1 'polypeptide(L)'
;MRTLSETSRRARASASGSPGASRSPSITPSSAARSARVTASHSGCACDRAVIAAQRRPAGHACPTTDLPYAPWARALQRRSGRSTSGIARHETPCSLDSGHGACYVCPGYVRVIGLRSHARAERGIRVDDRLRDFYNGQSVLLTGATGFLGKPIVEKLLRSAPEIGRIYVLIRPRRDGDRGVLTAEQRFDREVISSGVFARLREEWGPDFDGRLAGKLTVVSGDLSKERLGLSEQLYRELSAHVRVIINSAAVVVFDAPLDAAVEMNALSPRTLMRFARECANPVVVHVSTAYVNGSNPDTAPEALLPIDGQADHEWRGPVLPADLDAEIRDLTDLCSAVDAESRLPRNLEAYRKARKGEVSRDGDDDDSIEAHRERWARQQLIRRGMDRAKARGWHDTYSFTKALGEQMVARERGDIPTAIVRPSIIESSLFEPEPGWIDGYRMADPIIVAYGKGRLPDFPLGEDVVADLVPVDFVVNATIASARGAASHGGLGVYHVATGTTNPLTYGAITRHTQAHFQRDPMLDRSGLPVDVPMFTFPSLRTFQRRMRWWRLAPVRQLNRLIRRAPSRPSVRRLRLRLGALENALERLHYYSVIYGPYIQHSYWFDTARTRALFEELSAEDRQEWRFDPEAIDWDHYVQDVHIPGLKRNVLKMDVGQIGPPVAEEQGLNAPAALDDE
;
A
#
# COMPACT_ATOMS: atom_id res chain seq x y z
N MET A 1 47.98 26.36 -8.31
CA MET A 1 49.19 26.93 -8.95
C MET A 1 50.36 26.65 -8.01
N ARG A 2 51.36 25.85 -8.44
CA ARG A 2 52.55 25.37 -7.68
C ARG A 2 52.21 24.44 -6.49
N THR A 3 52.89 23.36 -6.15
CA THR A 3 54.04 22.55 -6.63
C THR A 3 54.07 21.30 -5.71
N LEU A 4 54.53 20.15 -6.23
CA LEU A 4 55.50 19.17 -5.67
C LEU A 4 55.60 19.05 -4.12
N SER A 5 55.74 17.89 -3.45
CA SER A 5 56.33 16.60 -3.78
C SER A 5 56.22 15.66 -2.56
N GLU A 6 56.18 14.35 -2.82
CA GLU A 6 56.89 13.26 -2.14
C GLU A 6 56.86 13.02 -0.61
N THR A 7 56.57 11.74 -0.30
CA THR A 7 57.17 10.88 0.75
C THR A 7 56.90 11.26 2.22
N SER A 8 56.38 10.35 3.05
CA SER A 8 57.25 9.44 3.81
C SER A 8 56.47 8.35 4.55
N ARG A 9 57.06 7.15 4.54
CA ARG A 9 56.77 6.00 5.43
C ARG A 9 56.92 6.38 6.92
N ARG A 10 56.14 5.76 7.81
CA ARG A 10 56.67 4.82 8.82
C ARG A 10 55.58 4.25 9.75
N ALA A 11 55.70 2.93 9.93
CA ALA A 11 55.04 2.11 10.93
C ALA A 11 55.68 2.23 12.33
N ARG A 12 54.89 1.90 13.36
CA ARG A 12 55.20 1.15 14.62
C ARG A 12 53.92 1.23 15.49
N ALA A 13 53.19 0.17 15.83
CA ALA A 13 53.51 -1.07 16.55
C ALA A 13 53.71 -0.88 18.07
N SER A 14 52.97 -1.72 18.83
CA SER A 14 53.14 -2.14 20.24
C SER A 14 52.75 -1.13 21.33
N ALA A 15 52.24 -1.49 22.51
CA ALA A 15 51.71 -2.71 23.11
C ALA A 15 51.25 -2.36 24.55
N SER A 16 50.62 -3.32 25.23
CA SER A 16 50.40 -3.43 26.69
C SER A 16 49.30 -2.55 27.32
N GLY A 17 48.46 -3.02 28.24
CA GLY A 17 48.37 -4.32 28.90
C GLY A 17 47.11 -4.43 29.77
N SER A 18 46.66 -5.66 30.01
CA SER A 18 45.75 -6.05 31.09
C SER A 18 46.54 -6.10 32.42
N PRO A 19 45.94 -6.11 33.64
CA PRO A 19 45.17 -7.28 34.14
C PRO A 19 44.07 -7.03 35.21
N GLY A 20 43.30 -8.08 35.52
CA GLY A 20 42.72 -8.35 36.86
C GLY A 20 41.18 -8.23 36.97
N ALA A 21 40.39 -9.31 36.86
CA ALA A 21 40.09 -10.37 37.87
C ALA A 21 38.79 -10.11 38.68
N SER A 22 37.73 -10.88 38.41
CA SER A 22 37.07 -11.84 39.34
C SER A 22 35.63 -11.37 39.67
N ARG A 23 34.56 -12.15 39.86
CA ARG A 23 34.31 -13.54 40.24
C ARG A 23 32.94 -14.00 39.68
N SER A 24 32.81 -15.31 39.44
CA SER A 24 31.55 -16.07 39.34
C SER A 24 30.92 -16.29 40.74
N PRO A 25 29.67 -16.80 40.82
CA PRO A 25 29.55 -18.21 41.18
C PRO A 25 28.42 -18.99 40.45
N SER A 26 28.67 -20.29 40.34
CA SER A 26 27.78 -21.37 39.90
C SER A 26 26.96 -21.94 41.07
N ILE A 27 25.71 -22.37 40.82
CA ILE A 27 25.00 -23.39 41.63
C ILE A 27 24.19 -24.32 40.70
N THR A 28 24.33 -25.63 40.91
CA THR A 28 23.50 -26.77 40.48
C THR A 28 23.42 -27.75 41.68
N PRO A 29 22.78 -28.95 41.62
CA PRO A 29 21.37 -29.29 41.34
C PRO A 29 20.78 -30.33 42.35
N SER A 30 19.49 -30.70 42.23
CA SER A 30 18.85 -31.93 42.78
C SER A 30 17.39 -31.97 42.23
N SER A 31 16.80 -32.98 41.56
CA SER A 31 16.76 -34.46 41.55
C SER A 31 15.53 -35.07 42.27
N ALA A 32 14.64 -35.69 41.49
CA ALA A 32 13.80 -36.89 41.76
C ALA A 32 12.62 -36.92 40.74
N ALA A 33 12.57 -37.77 39.71
CA ALA A 33 12.47 -39.24 39.64
C ALA A 33 11.03 -39.81 39.78
N ARG A 34 10.49 -40.37 38.67
CA ARG A 34 9.77 -41.67 38.50
C ARG A 34 9.11 -41.71 37.10
N SER A 35 9.61 -42.52 36.17
CA SER A 35 9.24 -43.94 35.86
C SER A 35 7.84 -44.06 35.20
N ALA A 36 7.54 -44.86 34.17
CA ALA A 36 8.25 -45.81 33.30
C ALA A 36 7.22 -46.34 32.26
N ARG A 37 7.73 -47.16 31.30
CA ARG A 37 7.06 -48.04 30.30
C ARG A 37 6.72 -47.34 28.97
N VAL A 38 7.34 -47.64 27.82
CA VAL A 38 7.67 -48.92 27.13
C VAL A 38 6.43 -49.78 26.88
N THR A 39 5.95 -49.77 25.63
CA THR A 39 5.77 -50.98 24.80
C THR A 39 5.70 -50.58 23.33
N ALA A 40 6.44 -51.34 22.51
CA ALA A 40 6.47 -51.29 21.07
C ALA A 40 5.22 -51.94 20.44
N SER A 41 5.00 -51.66 19.15
CA SER A 41 5.05 -52.65 18.05
C SER A 41 3.87 -52.65 17.06
N HIS A 42 4.22 -53.04 15.82
CA HIS A 42 3.39 -53.53 14.69
C HIS A 42 2.60 -52.47 13.89
N SER A 43 3.04 -52.12 12.67
CA SER A 43 2.93 -52.85 11.38
C SER A 43 1.49 -52.95 10.87
N GLY A 44 1.23 -52.40 9.67
CA GLY A 44 -0.07 -52.55 9.01
C GLY A 44 -0.15 -51.79 7.69
N CYS A 45 0.49 -52.33 6.67
CA CYS A 45 0.23 -52.03 5.27
C CYS A 45 -1.13 -52.63 4.88
N ALA A 46 -2.01 -51.88 4.22
CA ALA A 46 -3.11 -52.45 3.44
C ALA A 46 -3.58 -51.44 2.39
N CYS A 47 -3.12 -51.66 1.15
CA CYS A 47 -3.88 -51.36 -0.05
C CYS A 47 -5.19 -52.14 0.00
N ASP A 48 -6.31 -51.55 -0.46
CA ASP A 48 -7.32 -52.34 -1.12
C ASP A 48 -8.03 -51.59 -2.26
N ARG A 49 -8.14 -52.31 -3.37
CA ARG A 49 -8.86 -52.00 -4.61
C ARG A 49 -10.26 -52.60 -4.53
N ALA A 50 -11.27 -51.88 -5.00
CA ALA A 50 -12.47 -52.43 -5.67
C ALA A 50 -13.10 -51.29 -6.48
N VAL A 51 -13.05 -51.24 -7.82
CA VAL A 51 -13.80 -52.00 -8.85
C VAL A 51 -15.33 -51.81 -8.79
N ILE A 52 -15.80 -50.88 -9.65
CA ILE A 52 -16.96 -50.91 -10.57
C ILE A 52 -18.26 -51.59 -10.12
N ALA A 53 -19.36 -50.82 -10.10
CA ALA A 53 -20.64 -51.23 -10.69
C ALA A 53 -21.53 -50.02 -11.03
N ALA A 54 -21.95 -49.94 -12.29
CA ALA A 54 -22.91 -49.01 -12.85
C ALA A 54 -24.34 -49.62 -12.80
N GLN A 55 -25.37 -48.80 -12.54
CA GLN A 55 -26.79 -49.07 -12.85
C GLN A 55 -27.52 -47.71 -12.89
N ARG A 56 -27.81 -47.17 -14.08
CA ARG A 56 -29.06 -47.24 -14.88
C ARG A 56 -30.29 -46.57 -14.24
N ARG A 57 -30.78 -45.57 -15.00
CA ARG A 57 -32.03 -44.79 -14.90
C ARG A 57 -33.30 -45.64 -14.70
N PRO A 58 -34.40 -44.97 -14.32
CA PRO A 58 -35.58 -44.97 -15.18
C PRO A 58 -36.04 -43.56 -15.58
N ALA A 59 -36.75 -43.53 -16.70
CA ALA A 59 -37.37 -42.37 -17.34
C ALA A 59 -38.85 -42.22 -16.92
N GLY A 60 -39.42 -41.03 -17.12
CA GLY A 60 -40.84 -40.90 -17.43
C GLY A 60 -41.58 -39.71 -16.82
N HIS A 61 -41.89 -38.73 -17.68
CA HIS A 61 -43.11 -37.88 -17.69
C HIS A 61 -43.31 -36.86 -16.55
N ALA A 62 -43.92 -35.68 -16.72
CA ALA A 62 -44.39 -34.87 -17.84
C ALA A 62 -44.65 -33.45 -17.26
N CYS A 63 -44.64 -32.44 -18.12
CA CYS A 63 -45.00 -31.05 -17.82
C CYS A 63 -46.51 -30.91 -17.51
N PRO A 64 -46.92 -29.86 -16.77
CA PRO A 64 -47.85 -28.93 -17.40
C PRO A 64 -47.49 -27.45 -17.22
N THR A 65 -47.74 -26.73 -18.31
CA THR A 65 -47.77 -25.28 -18.54
C THR A 65 -49.02 -24.61 -17.97
N THR A 66 -48.89 -23.34 -17.55
CA THR A 66 -49.84 -22.17 -17.58
C THR A 66 -49.29 -21.14 -16.57
N ASP A 67 -49.18 -19.82 -16.74
CA ASP A 67 -49.64 -18.84 -17.72
C ASP A 67 -48.75 -17.58 -17.63
N LEU A 68 -48.59 -16.88 -18.76
CA LEU A 68 -48.06 -15.51 -18.88
C LEU A 68 -49.22 -14.49 -18.74
N PRO A 69 -48.91 -13.18 -18.58
CA PRO A 69 -49.02 -12.33 -19.77
C PRO A 69 -47.92 -11.24 -19.94
N TYR A 70 -47.43 -11.14 -21.19
CA TYR A 70 -47.14 -9.95 -22.04
C TYR A 70 -46.39 -8.72 -21.45
N ALA A 71 -45.14 -8.38 -21.86
CA ALA A 71 -44.62 -7.79 -23.13
C ALA A 71 -44.91 -6.26 -23.29
N PRO A 72 -44.21 -5.43 -24.14
CA PRO A 72 -43.13 -5.71 -25.11
C PRO A 72 -41.99 -4.65 -25.26
N TRP A 73 -40.84 -5.03 -25.85
CA TRP A 73 -40.25 -4.37 -27.04
C TRP A 73 -39.19 -5.28 -27.67
N ALA A 74 -39.21 -5.40 -29.00
CA ALA A 74 -38.44 -6.36 -29.75
C ALA A 74 -37.91 -5.77 -31.07
N ARG A 75 -36.69 -6.23 -31.43
CA ARG A 75 -36.12 -6.45 -32.78
C ARG A 75 -35.63 -5.27 -33.62
N ALA A 76 -34.37 -5.39 -34.04
CA ALA A 76 -33.89 -5.66 -35.42
C ALA A 76 -32.33 -5.71 -35.35
N LEU A 77 -31.51 -6.54 -36.00
CA LEU A 77 -31.52 -7.25 -37.28
C LEU A 77 -30.40 -8.31 -37.26
N GLN A 78 -30.68 -9.51 -37.77
CA GLN A 78 -29.66 -10.48 -38.18
C GLN A 78 -30.14 -11.12 -39.48
N ARG A 79 -29.37 -10.98 -40.57
CA ARG A 79 -29.35 -11.86 -41.77
C ARG A 79 -28.34 -11.31 -42.78
N ARG A 80 -27.26 -12.04 -43.03
CA ARG A 80 -26.88 -12.51 -44.37
C ARG A 80 -25.73 -13.52 -44.29
N SER A 81 -26.06 -14.74 -44.71
CA SER A 81 -25.17 -15.83 -45.07
C SER A 81 -24.53 -15.60 -46.44
N GLY A 82 -23.28 -16.05 -46.62
CA GLY A 82 -22.65 -16.19 -47.94
C GLY A 82 -21.37 -17.03 -47.85
N ARG A 83 -21.40 -18.21 -48.47
CA ARG A 83 -20.31 -19.19 -48.63
C ARG A 83 -19.11 -18.63 -49.40
N SER A 84 -17.90 -19.15 -49.17
CA SER A 84 -17.03 -19.75 -50.20
C SER A 84 -15.75 -20.36 -49.60
N THR A 85 -15.23 -21.35 -50.33
CA THR A 85 -14.26 -22.41 -50.07
C THR A 85 -12.76 -22.04 -50.20
N SER A 86 -11.94 -22.91 -49.58
CA SER A 86 -10.64 -23.48 -50.01
C SER A 86 -9.39 -22.61 -50.15
N GLY A 87 -8.28 -23.11 -49.58
CA GLY A 87 -6.92 -22.75 -50.00
C GLY A 87 -5.83 -23.04 -48.97
N ILE A 88 -5.38 -24.29 -48.87
CA ILE A 88 -4.14 -24.68 -48.17
C ILE A 88 -2.97 -24.39 -49.11
N ALA A 89 -1.97 -23.63 -48.65
CA ALA A 89 -0.66 -23.57 -49.29
C ALA A 89 0.44 -23.57 -48.22
N ARG A 90 1.21 -24.66 -48.18
CA ARG A 90 2.47 -24.80 -47.43
C ARG A 90 3.59 -24.19 -48.26
N HIS A 91 4.40 -23.33 -47.66
CA HIS A 91 5.72 -22.97 -48.18
C HIS A 91 6.79 -23.54 -47.26
N GLU A 92 7.54 -24.50 -47.80
CA GLU A 92 8.79 -25.01 -47.23
C GLU A 92 9.96 -24.24 -47.84
N THR A 93 10.86 -23.71 -47.01
CA THR A 93 12.19 -23.24 -47.39
C THR A 93 13.22 -23.97 -46.52
N PRO A 94 14.32 -24.53 -47.08
CA PRO A 94 15.34 -25.20 -46.30
C PRO A 94 16.46 -24.23 -45.86
N CYS A 95 16.83 -24.31 -44.58
CA CYS A 95 18.01 -23.69 -44.01
C CYS A 95 19.21 -24.65 -44.11
N SER A 96 20.29 -24.21 -44.74
CA SER A 96 21.63 -24.79 -44.62
C SER A 96 22.33 -24.17 -43.40
N LEU A 97 22.83 -25.00 -42.49
CA LEU A 97 23.73 -24.61 -41.41
C LEU A 97 25.03 -25.37 -41.59
N ASP A 98 26.08 -24.61 -41.90
CA ASP A 98 27.45 -25.07 -41.96
C ASP A 98 28.14 -24.86 -40.60
N SER A 99 29.10 -25.73 -40.35
CA SER A 99 29.77 -26.00 -39.09
C SER A 99 30.90 -25.01 -38.77
N GLY A 100 31.09 -24.72 -37.48
CA GLY A 100 32.22 -23.91 -37.01
C GLY A 100 32.53 -24.15 -35.53
N HIS A 101 33.53 -25.00 -35.28
CA HIS A 101 34.12 -25.21 -33.96
C HIS A 101 35.00 -24.02 -33.55
N GLY A 102 34.92 -23.61 -32.28
CA GLY A 102 35.84 -22.65 -31.67
C GLY A 102 35.84 -22.78 -30.16
N ALA A 103 36.89 -23.38 -29.61
CA ALA A 103 37.11 -23.59 -28.18
C ALA A 103 37.29 -22.26 -27.42
N CYS A 104 36.73 -22.17 -26.21
CA CYS A 104 36.96 -21.05 -25.28
C CYS A 104 37.68 -21.54 -24.01
N TYR A 105 38.73 -20.79 -23.66
CA TYR A 105 39.57 -20.94 -22.49
C TYR A 105 38.80 -20.76 -21.18
N VAL A 106 39.19 -21.55 -20.18
CA VAL A 106 38.64 -21.56 -18.81
C VAL A 106 39.25 -20.42 -17.98
N CYS A 107 38.41 -19.65 -17.29
CA CYS A 107 38.77 -18.85 -16.12
C CYS A 107 37.68 -19.03 -15.04
N PRO A 108 38.00 -19.28 -13.76
CA PRO A 108 37.03 -19.72 -12.76
C PRO A 108 36.36 -18.52 -12.06
N GLY A 109 35.03 -18.41 -12.22
CA GLY A 109 34.17 -17.52 -11.44
C GLY A 109 32.74 -18.05 -11.48
N TYR A 110 32.32 -18.72 -10.41
CA TYR A 110 31.03 -19.39 -10.29
C TYR A 110 29.86 -18.39 -10.41
N VAL A 111 29.13 -18.41 -11.53
CA VAL A 111 27.70 -18.11 -11.58
C VAL A 111 27.03 -19.35 -12.14
N ARG A 112 26.23 -20.02 -11.32
CA ARG A 112 25.54 -21.26 -11.69
C ARG A 112 24.34 -20.91 -12.58
N VAL A 113 24.56 -20.81 -13.89
CA VAL A 113 23.49 -20.74 -14.88
C VAL A 113 22.84 -22.13 -14.93
N ILE A 114 21.66 -22.26 -14.31
CA ILE A 114 20.81 -23.43 -14.50
C ILE A 114 20.20 -23.28 -15.89
N GLY A 115 20.52 -24.22 -16.79
CA GLY A 115 20.04 -24.23 -18.17
C GLY A 115 18.52 -24.26 -18.23
N LEU A 116 17.93 -23.20 -18.78
CA LEU A 116 16.51 -23.12 -19.12
C LEU A 116 16.28 -23.90 -20.41
N ARG A 117 15.38 -24.90 -20.36
CA ARG A 117 14.83 -25.53 -21.57
C ARG A 117 14.05 -24.47 -22.35
N SER A 118 14.38 -24.34 -23.63
CA SER A 118 13.64 -23.52 -24.58
C SER A 118 12.19 -24.02 -24.70
N HIS A 119 11.27 -23.31 -24.07
CA HIS A 119 9.85 -23.50 -24.34
C HIS A 119 9.48 -22.66 -25.57
N ALA A 120 9.26 -23.37 -26.68
CA ALA A 120 8.62 -22.85 -27.87
C ALA A 120 7.31 -22.14 -27.50
N ARG A 121 7.02 -21.06 -28.25
CA ARG A 121 5.86 -20.18 -28.15
C ARG A 121 4.57 -20.99 -28.35
N ALA A 122 4.11 -21.64 -27.29
CA ALA A 122 2.83 -22.33 -27.27
C ALA A 122 1.74 -21.30 -26.98
N GLU A 123 0.80 -21.15 -27.93
CA GLU A 123 -0.49 -20.49 -27.74
C GLU A 123 -1.26 -21.21 -26.63
N ARG A 124 -0.92 -20.93 -25.37
CA ARG A 124 -1.70 -21.36 -24.22
C ARG A 124 -2.74 -20.29 -23.96
N GLY A 125 -3.98 -20.57 -24.37
CA GLY A 125 -5.16 -19.79 -23.97
C GLY A 125 -5.18 -19.58 -22.45
N ILE A 126 -5.84 -18.50 -22.02
CA ILE A 126 -5.92 -18.15 -20.60
C ILE A 126 -6.58 -19.30 -19.83
N ARG A 127 -5.83 -19.87 -18.88
CA ARG A 127 -6.28 -20.97 -18.03
C ARG A 127 -7.27 -20.39 -17.00
N VAL A 128 -8.53 -20.83 -17.05
CA VAL A 128 -9.55 -20.50 -16.04
C VAL A 128 -9.70 -21.75 -15.19
N ASP A 129 -8.96 -21.82 -14.09
CA ASP A 129 -9.04 -22.92 -13.13
C ASP A 129 -10.17 -22.66 -12.11
N ASP A 130 -10.84 -23.72 -11.64
CA ASP A 130 -12.00 -23.62 -10.74
C ASP A 130 -11.64 -22.98 -9.37
N ARG A 131 -10.44 -23.26 -8.86
CA ARG A 131 -9.94 -22.67 -7.60
C ARG A 131 -9.08 -21.44 -7.85
N LEU A 132 -9.20 -20.42 -7.00
CA LEU A 132 -8.38 -19.21 -7.09
C LEU A 132 -6.87 -19.50 -6.92
N ARG A 133 -6.50 -20.44 -6.05
CA ARG A 133 -5.10 -20.86 -5.91
C ARG A 133 -4.53 -21.45 -7.21
N ASP A 134 -5.36 -22.17 -7.97
CA ASP A 134 -4.92 -22.89 -9.16
C ASP A 134 -4.57 -21.96 -10.32
N PHE A 135 -5.27 -20.82 -10.41
CA PHE A 135 -4.92 -19.74 -11.33
C PHE A 135 -3.47 -19.27 -11.15
N TYR A 136 -2.95 -19.28 -9.92
CA TYR A 136 -1.57 -18.89 -9.61
C TYR A 136 -0.55 -20.02 -9.72
N ASN A 137 -0.97 -21.29 -9.88
CA ASN A 137 -0.05 -22.42 -9.94
C ASN A 137 0.94 -22.28 -11.11
N GLY A 138 2.24 -22.30 -10.79
CA GLY A 138 3.33 -22.12 -11.74
C GLY A 138 3.43 -20.72 -12.35
N GLN A 139 2.55 -19.78 -11.98
CA GLN A 139 2.59 -18.42 -12.51
C GLN A 139 3.68 -17.59 -11.85
N SER A 140 4.28 -16.69 -12.62
CA SER A 140 5.13 -15.64 -12.08
C SER A 140 4.36 -14.34 -11.94
N VAL A 141 4.51 -13.72 -10.77
CA VAL A 141 3.83 -12.48 -10.38
C VAL A 141 4.87 -11.37 -10.25
N LEU A 142 4.65 -10.22 -10.87
CA LEU A 142 5.38 -8.99 -10.58
C LEU A 142 4.52 -8.10 -9.67
N LEU A 143 5.01 -7.80 -8.47
CA LEU A 143 4.38 -6.88 -7.53
C LEU A 143 5.20 -5.60 -7.41
N THR A 144 4.55 -4.47 -7.64
CA THR A 144 5.09 -3.14 -7.31
C THR A 144 4.54 -2.70 -5.95
N GLY A 145 5.31 -1.92 -5.19
CA GLY A 145 4.83 -1.37 -3.92
C GLY A 145 4.85 -2.38 -2.76
N ALA A 146 5.69 -3.42 -2.86
CA ALA A 146 5.83 -4.46 -1.84
C ALA A 146 6.25 -3.93 -0.44
N THR A 147 6.92 -2.77 -0.38
CA THR A 147 7.30 -2.12 0.89
C THR A 147 6.14 -1.37 1.56
N GLY A 148 5.01 -1.18 0.87
CA GLY A 148 3.84 -0.48 1.39
C GLY A 148 2.90 -1.38 2.21
N PHE A 149 1.94 -0.75 2.89
CA PHE A 149 0.96 -1.42 3.75
C PHE A 149 0.21 -2.56 3.06
N LEU A 150 -0.27 -2.34 1.83
CA LEU A 150 -1.03 -3.34 1.09
C LEU A 150 -0.13 -4.38 0.41
N GLY A 151 1.07 -4.00 -0.03
CA GLY A 151 1.97 -4.88 -0.75
C GLY A 151 2.48 -6.05 0.09
N LYS A 152 2.85 -5.79 1.36
CA LYS A 152 3.35 -6.83 2.28
C LYS A 152 2.37 -8.01 2.48
N PRO A 153 1.10 -7.79 2.85
CA PRO A 153 0.14 -8.88 3.02
C PRO A 153 -0.27 -9.53 1.70
N ILE A 154 -0.17 -8.86 0.54
CA ILE A 154 -0.32 -9.54 -0.77
C ILE A 154 0.78 -10.60 -0.94
N VAL A 155 2.03 -10.26 -0.64
CA VAL A 155 3.14 -11.24 -0.71
C VAL A 155 2.92 -12.39 0.26
N GLU A 156 2.60 -12.09 1.52
CA GLU A 156 2.30 -13.11 2.54
C GLU A 156 1.17 -14.04 2.10
N LYS A 157 0.04 -13.47 1.67
CA LYS A 157 -1.16 -14.23 1.30
C LYS A 157 -0.90 -15.15 0.11
N LEU A 158 -0.18 -14.67 -0.92
CA LEU A 158 0.20 -15.50 -2.07
C LEU A 158 1.13 -16.65 -1.67
N LEU A 159 2.15 -16.39 -0.83
CA LEU A 159 3.07 -17.42 -0.36
C LEU A 159 2.36 -18.50 0.47
N ARG A 160 1.39 -18.10 1.31
CA ARG A 160 0.65 -19.02 2.18
C ARG A 160 -0.44 -19.79 1.43
N SER A 161 -1.22 -19.10 0.60
CA SER A 161 -2.50 -19.61 0.08
C SER A 161 -2.42 -20.10 -1.37
N ALA A 162 -1.30 -19.84 -2.05
CA ALA A 162 -0.96 -20.39 -3.37
C ALA A 162 0.44 -21.04 -3.34
N PRO A 163 0.63 -22.15 -2.62
CA PRO A 163 1.96 -22.75 -2.39
C PRO A 163 2.68 -23.20 -3.68
N GLU A 164 1.92 -23.53 -4.72
CA GLU A 164 2.44 -23.93 -6.03
C GLU A 164 2.69 -22.72 -6.96
N ILE A 165 2.58 -21.49 -6.46
CA ILE A 165 2.97 -20.28 -7.21
C ILE A 165 4.42 -20.40 -7.70
N GLY A 166 4.70 -19.92 -8.92
CA GLY A 166 6.03 -19.99 -9.51
C GLY A 166 7.02 -19.07 -8.79
N ARG A 167 7.07 -17.81 -9.22
CA ARG A 167 8.00 -16.80 -8.68
C ARG A 167 7.28 -15.49 -8.43
N ILE A 168 7.50 -14.88 -7.27
CA ILE A 168 7.04 -13.53 -6.94
C ILE A 168 8.22 -12.58 -7.08
N TYR A 169 8.19 -11.73 -8.08
CA TYR A 169 9.14 -10.64 -8.28
C TYR A 169 8.64 -9.40 -7.57
N VAL A 170 9.39 -8.88 -6.60
CA VAL A 170 9.06 -7.63 -5.91
C VAL A 170 9.94 -6.50 -6.42
N LEU A 171 9.34 -5.53 -7.10
CA LEU A 171 10.05 -4.37 -7.63
C LEU A 171 10.24 -3.33 -6.52
N ILE A 172 11.48 -3.07 -6.14
CA ILE A 172 11.83 -2.15 -5.05
C ILE A 172 12.84 -1.11 -5.57
N ARG A 173 12.48 0.16 -5.39
CA ARG A 173 13.32 1.31 -5.76
C ARG A 173 14.45 1.49 -4.74
N PRO A 174 15.73 1.54 -5.14
CA PRO A 174 16.80 1.98 -4.24
C PRO A 174 16.54 3.41 -3.75
N ARG A 175 16.89 3.70 -2.50
CA ARG A 175 16.63 5.02 -1.89
C ARG A 175 17.86 5.52 -1.14
N ARG A 176 18.12 6.83 -1.18
CA ARG A 176 19.11 7.46 -0.28
C ARG A 176 18.67 7.34 1.18
N ASP A 177 19.63 7.06 2.06
CA ASP A 177 19.47 6.90 3.51
C ASP A 177 20.24 7.99 4.26
N GLY A 178 19.88 9.25 3.99
CA GLY A 178 20.62 10.42 4.46
C GLY A 178 22.11 10.32 4.09
N ASP A 179 22.97 10.57 5.05
CA ASP A 179 24.43 10.50 4.89
C ASP A 179 24.98 9.07 4.88
N ARG A 180 24.14 8.06 5.15
CA ARG A 180 24.54 6.63 5.22
C ARG A 180 24.66 5.97 3.85
N GLY A 181 24.43 6.72 2.76
CA GLY A 181 24.55 6.26 1.38
C GLY A 181 23.22 5.85 0.76
N VAL A 182 23.24 4.81 -0.09
CA VAL A 182 22.06 4.30 -0.80
C VAL A 182 21.67 2.95 -0.22
N LEU A 183 20.42 2.82 0.22
CA LEU A 183 19.82 1.52 0.53
C LEU A 183 19.48 0.80 -0.76
N THR A 184 20.08 -0.38 -0.94
CA THR A 184 19.77 -1.25 -2.07
C THR A 184 18.36 -1.82 -1.97
N ALA A 185 17.85 -2.36 -3.06
CA ALA A 185 16.53 -2.99 -3.08
C ALA A 185 16.42 -4.15 -2.09
N GLU A 186 17.49 -4.94 -1.95
CA GLU A 186 17.60 -6.08 -1.04
C GLU A 186 17.63 -5.61 0.42
N GLN A 187 18.43 -4.59 0.74
CA GLN A 187 18.46 -4.03 2.09
C GLN A 187 17.11 -3.44 2.50
N ARG A 188 16.41 -2.79 1.56
CA ARG A 188 15.04 -2.30 1.80
C ARG A 188 14.07 -3.45 1.97
N PHE A 189 14.18 -4.51 1.17
CA PHE A 189 13.35 -5.70 1.32
C PHE A 189 13.50 -6.33 2.71
N ASP A 190 14.73 -6.55 3.16
CA ASP A 190 15.00 -7.13 4.47
C ASP A 190 14.46 -6.24 5.60
N ARG A 191 14.72 -4.92 5.52
CA ARG A 191 14.37 -3.96 6.58
C ARG A 191 12.90 -3.57 6.61
N GLU A 192 12.24 -3.49 5.47
CA GLU A 192 10.89 -2.92 5.34
C GLU A 192 9.83 -3.99 5.09
N VAL A 193 10.18 -5.11 4.44
CA VAL A 193 9.22 -6.16 4.06
C VAL A 193 9.33 -7.34 5.00
N ILE A 194 10.42 -8.10 4.95
CA ILE A 194 10.51 -9.39 5.66
C ILE A 194 10.59 -9.22 7.18
N SER A 195 11.20 -8.14 7.67
CA SER A 195 11.19 -7.79 9.10
C SER A 195 9.77 -7.53 9.67
N SER A 196 8.77 -7.28 8.82
CA SER A 196 7.42 -6.96 9.26
C SER A 196 6.76 -8.15 9.96
N GLY A 197 5.97 -7.85 11.00
CA GLY A 197 5.15 -8.82 11.73
C GLY A 197 4.14 -9.57 10.85
N VAL A 198 3.82 -9.04 9.66
CA VAL A 198 2.93 -9.68 8.67
C VAL A 198 3.37 -11.13 8.34
N PHE A 199 4.69 -11.40 8.33
CA PHE A 199 5.26 -12.71 8.02
C PHE A 199 5.41 -13.61 9.25
N ALA A 200 4.91 -13.21 10.43
CA ALA A 200 5.06 -13.98 11.68
C ALA A 200 4.47 -15.39 11.55
N ARG A 201 3.25 -15.50 11.01
CA ARG A 201 2.60 -16.79 10.76
C ARG A 201 3.43 -17.70 9.84
N LEU A 202 3.93 -17.17 8.72
CA LEU A 202 4.80 -17.94 7.82
C LEU A 202 6.11 -18.37 8.47
N ARG A 203 6.71 -17.52 9.32
CA ARG A 203 7.91 -17.89 10.10
C ARG A 203 7.64 -19.04 11.06
N GLU A 204 6.48 -19.05 11.70
CA GLU A 204 6.06 -20.14 12.59
C GLU A 204 5.79 -21.42 11.80
N GLU A 205 4.99 -21.35 10.73
CA GLU A 205 4.59 -22.51 9.92
C GLU A 205 5.76 -23.14 9.15
N TRP A 206 6.69 -22.33 8.62
CA TRP A 206 7.84 -22.83 7.84
C TRP A 206 9.07 -23.11 8.70
N GLY A 207 9.12 -22.58 9.92
CA GLY A 207 10.18 -22.82 10.89
C GLY A 207 11.58 -22.43 10.37
N PRO A 208 12.63 -23.20 10.67
CA PRO A 208 14.01 -22.88 10.30
C PRO A 208 14.28 -22.77 8.79
N ASP A 209 13.40 -23.33 7.95
CA ASP A 209 13.52 -23.30 6.48
C ASP A 209 12.81 -22.08 5.85
N PHE A 210 12.35 -21.13 6.67
CA PHE A 210 11.66 -19.92 6.20
C PHE A 210 12.45 -19.20 5.09
N ASP A 211 13.73 -18.91 5.34
CA ASP A 211 14.58 -18.19 4.38
C ASP A 211 14.83 -18.99 3.10
N GLY A 212 15.00 -20.31 3.22
CA GLY A 212 15.22 -21.22 2.08
C GLY A 212 14.00 -21.28 1.16
N ARG A 213 12.81 -21.45 1.74
CA ARG A 213 11.53 -21.44 0.98
C ARG A 213 11.25 -20.07 0.38
N LEU A 214 11.49 -19.01 1.14
CA LEU A 214 11.32 -17.64 0.65
C LEU A 214 12.22 -17.37 -0.56
N ALA A 215 13.51 -17.72 -0.49
CA ALA A 215 14.45 -17.56 -1.61
C ALA A 215 14.06 -18.42 -2.84
N GLY A 216 13.38 -19.55 -2.63
CA GLY A 216 12.83 -20.37 -3.71
C GLY A 216 11.66 -19.72 -4.44
N LYS A 217 10.84 -18.92 -3.75
CA LYS A 217 9.59 -18.36 -4.30
C LYS A 217 9.66 -16.87 -4.62
N LEU A 218 10.53 -16.11 -3.96
CA LEU A 218 10.57 -14.65 -4.06
C LEU A 218 11.89 -14.16 -4.65
N THR A 219 11.84 -13.16 -5.51
CA THR A 219 13.03 -12.48 -6.06
C THR A 219 12.87 -10.98 -5.94
N VAL A 220 13.82 -10.33 -5.29
CA VAL A 220 13.88 -8.87 -5.21
C VAL A 220 14.44 -8.33 -6.51
N VAL A 221 13.75 -7.33 -7.07
CA VAL A 221 14.13 -6.67 -8.32
C VAL A 221 14.37 -5.19 -8.03
N SER A 222 15.62 -4.75 -8.18
CA SER A 222 15.98 -3.34 -8.10
C SER A 222 15.48 -2.60 -9.33
N GLY A 223 14.50 -1.71 -9.17
CA GLY A 223 13.92 -0.94 -10.28
C GLY A 223 13.00 0.19 -9.85
N ASP A 224 12.62 1.03 -10.80
CA ASP A 224 11.91 2.29 -10.59
C ASP A 224 10.87 2.52 -11.68
N LEU A 225 9.59 2.65 -11.30
CA LEU A 225 8.49 2.78 -12.26
C LEU A 225 8.53 4.10 -13.03
N SER A 226 9.22 5.13 -12.51
CA SER A 226 9.34 6.40 -13.21
C SER A 226 10.41 6.39 -14.32
N LYS A 227 11.23 5.34 -14.38
CA LYS A 227 12.27 5.17 -15.40
C LYS A 227 11.80 4.32 -16.55
N GLU A 228 12.33 4.59 -17.74
CA GLU A 228 12.13 3.72 -18.90
C GLU A 228 12.55 2.28 -18.56
N ARG A 229 11.83 1.29 -19.11
CA ARG A 229 12.05 -0.14 -18.86
C ARG A 229 12.11 -0.49 -17.36
N LEU A 230 11.36 0.24 -16.53
CA LEU A 230 11.31 0.08 -15.07
C LEU A 230 12.68 0.28 -14.40
N GLY A 231 13.63 0.96 -15.06
CA GLY A 231 15.01 1.11 -14.58
C GLY A 231 15.84 -0.18 -14.59
N LEU A 232 15.38 -1.21 -15.31
CA LEU A 232 16.03 -2.53 -15.38
C LEU A 232 17.10 -2.58 -16.47
N SER A 233 18.05 -3.50 -16.31
CA SER A 233 18.96 -3.85 -17.40
C SER A 233 18.18 -4.53 -18.54
N GLU A 234 18.69 -4.43 -19.76
CA GLU A 234 18.06 -5.05 -20.94
C GLU A 234 17.84 -6.55 -20.78
N GLN A 235 18.83 -7.23 -20.19
CA GLN A 235 18.76 -8.66 -19.93
C GLN A 235 17.64 -9.00 -18.95
N LEU A 236 17.58 -8.29 -17.81
CA LEU A 236 16.58 -8.55 -16.78
C LEU A 236 15.17 -8.16 -17.25
N TYR A 237 15.04 -7.08 -18.00
CA TYR A 237 13.76 -6.67 -18.59
C TYR A 237 13.19 -7.76 -19.50
N ARG A 238 14.01 -8.33 -20.39
CA ARG A 238 13.60 -9.45 -21.28
C ARG A 238 13.31 -10.73 -20.52
N GLU A 239 14.10 -11.03 -19.49
CA GLU A 239 13.87 -12.19 -18.63
C GLU A 239 12.52 -12.08 -17.93
N LEU A 240 12.23 -10.94 -17.30
CA LEU A 240 10.97 -10.73 -16.60
C LEU A 240 9.79 -10.73 -17.57
N SER A 241 9.89 -10.05 -18.72
CA SER A 241 8.78 -10.01 -19.68
C SER A 241 8.48 -11.39 -20.27
N ALA A 242 9.47 -12.27 -20.41
CA ALA A 242 9.24 -13.63 -20.88
C ALA A 242 8.48 -14.53 -19.90
N HIS A 243 8.55 -14.26 -18.59
CA HIS A 243 8.04 -15.17 -17.55
C HIS A 243 6.88 -14.61 -16.73
N VAL A 244 6.80 -13.29 -16.54
CA VAL A 244 5.76 -12.64 -15.74
C VAL A 244 4.40 -12.77 -16.44
N ARG A 245 3.44 -13.37 -15.73
CA ARG A 245 2.07 -13.56 -16.21
C ARG A 245 1.08 -12.62 -15.55
N VAL A 246 1.27 -12.34 -14.25
CA VAL A 246 0.37 -11.49 -13.46
C VAL A 246 1.17 -10.30 -12.95
N ILE A 247 0.67 -9.10 -13.18
CA ILE A 247 1.29 -7.85 -12.72
C ILE A 247 0.33 -7.18 -11.75
N ILE A 248 0.74 -6.99 -10.50
CA ILE A 248 -0.03 -6.27 -9.49
C ILE A 248 0.67 -4.93 -9.23
N ASN A 249 0.03 -3.85 -9.68
CA ASN A 249 0.51 -2.50 -9.48
C ASN A 249 -0.11 -1.89 -8.21
N SER A 250 0.60 -1.99 -7.09
CA SER A 250 0.19 -1.36 -5.82
C SER A 250 1.07 -0.16 -5.44
N ALA A 251 2.12 0.13 -6.21
CA ALA A 251 2.98 1.28 -5.93
C ALA A 251 2.26 2.59 -6.26
N ALA A 252 2.19 3.47 -5.26
CA ALA A 252 1.58 4.79 -5.38
C ALA A 252 2.17 5.74 -4.32
N VAL A 253 2.08 7.04 -4.59
CA VAL A 253 2.17 8.05 -3.54
C VAL A 253 0.78 8.23 -2.96
N VAL A 254 0.57 7.80 -1.72
CA VAL A 254 -0.75 7.70 -1.06
C VAL A 254 -1.05 8.81 -0.04
N VAL A 255 -0.25 9.87 -0.04
CA VAL A 255 -0.37 10.97 0.90
C VAL A 255 -1.19 12.09 0.25
N PHE A 256 -2.25 12.55 0.92
CA PHE A 256 -3.17 13.57 0.39
C PHE A 256 -2.46 14.87 0.00
N ASP A 257 -1.46 15.28 0.78
CA ASP A 257 -0.65 16.47 0.54
C ASP A 257 0.76 16.12 0.01
N ALA A 258 0.85 15.09 -0.82
CA ALA A 258 2.06 14.86 -1.59
C ALA A 258 2.35 16.05 -2.53
N PRO A 259 3.64 16.40 -2.73
CA PRO A 259 4.03 17.32 -3.79
C PRO A 259 3.52 16.84 -5.14
N LEU A 260 3.02 17.79 -5.94
CA LEU A 260 2.37 17.50 -7.21
C LEU A 260 3.27 16.74 -8.19
N ASP A 261 4.54 17.08 -8.26
CA ASP A 261 5.54 16.42 -9.12
C ASP A 261 5.65 14.91 -8.80
N ALA A 262 5.86 14.57 -7.54
CA ALA A 262 5.94 13.19 -7.08
C ALA A 262 4.62 12.44 -7.29
N ALA A 263 3.48 13.11 -7.04
CA ALA A 263 2.16 12.52 -7.22
C ALA A 263 1.86 12.23 -8.70
N VAL A 264 2.15 13.17 -9.61
CA VAL A 264 1.94 13.00 -11.06
C VAL A 264 2.87 11.93 -11.63
N GLU A 265 4.17 11.98 -11.28
CA GLU A 265 5.16 11.01 -11.73
C GLU A 265 4.75 9.58 -11.34
N MET A 266 4.39 9.38 -10.06
CA MET A 266 4.11 8.05 -9.55
C MET A 266 2.71 7.53 -9.86
N ASN A 267 1.68 8.38 -9.72
CA ASN A 267 0.29 7.92 -9.80
C ASN A 267 -0.28 8.01 -11.22
N ALA A 268 0.21 8.92 -12.07
CA ALA A 268 -0.35 9.15 -13.41
C ALA A 268 0.58 8.73 -14.55
N LEU A 269 1.89 9.02 -14.46
CA LEU A 269 2.86 8.69 -15.51
C LEU A 269 3.38 7.25 -15.41
N SER A 270 3.81 6.82 -14.23
CA SER A 270 4.38 5.48 -14.00
C SER A 270 3.47 4.30 -14.42
N PRO A 271 2.12 4.37 -14.32
CA PRO A 271 1.25 3.35 -14.90
C PRO A 271 1.47 3.12 -16.40
N ARG A 272 1.85 4.15 -17.17
CA ARG A 272 2.20 4.04 -18.59
C ARG A 272 3.41 3.12 -18.79
N THR A 273 4.47 3.34 -18.00
CA THR A 273 5.70 2.53 -18.05
C THR A 273 5.40 1.07 -17.76
N LEU A 274 4.54 0.80 -16.76
CA LEU A 274 4.15 -0.56 -16.41
C LEU A 274 3.28 -1.21 -17.49
N MET A 275 2.36 -0.49 -18.12
CA MET A 275 1.59 -1.01 -19.25
C MET A 275 2.48 -1.33 -20.45
N ARG A 276 3.51 -0.53 -20.71
CA ARG A 276 4.52 -0.86 -21.74
C ARG A 276 5.26 -2.16 -21.42
N PHE A 277 5.66 -2.36 -20.17
CA PHE A 277 6.23 -3.65 -19.75
C PHE A 277 5.23 -4.80 -19.92
N ALA A 278 3.97 -4.60 -19.52
CA ALA A 278 2.93 -5.62 -19.66
C ALA A 278 2.74 -6.03 -21.13
N ARG A 279 2.74 -5.09 -22.10
CA ARG A 279 2.64 -5.40 -23.53
C ARG A 279 3.76 -6.29 -24.08
N GLU A 280 4.94 -6.25 -23.46
CA GLU A 280 6.07 -7.11 -23.82
C GLU A 280 5.99 -8.50 -23.16
N CYS A 281 5.04 -8.69 -22.24
CA CYS A 281 4.84 -9.97 -21.57
C CYS A 281 4.00 -10.93 -22.41
N ALA A 282 4.22 -12.23 -22.23
CA ALA A 282 3.41 -13.26 -22.87
C ALA A 282 2.07 -13.43 -22.11
N ASN A 283 0.96 -13.06 -22.76
CA ASN A 283 -0.40 -13.15 -22.22
C ASN A 283 -0.55 -12.50 -20.82
N PRO A 284 -0.16 -11.26 -20.56
CA PRO A 284 -0.24 -10.67 -19.22
C PRO A 284 -1.68 -10.54 -18.69
N VAL A 285 -1.83 -10.46 -17.36
CA VAL A 285 -3.00 -9.91 -16.67
C VAL A 285 -2.48 -8.83 -15.73
N VAL A 286 -3.17 -7.68 -15.69
CA VAL A 286 -2.77 -6.57 -14.83
C VAL A 286 -3.85 -6.25 -13.81
N VAL A 287 -3.44 -6.07 -12.56
CA VAL A 287 -4.27 -5.47 -11.51
C VAL A 287 -3.67 -4.12 -11.15
N HIS A 288 -4.43 -3.03 -11.29
CA HIS A 288 -4.03 -1.70 -10.85
C HIS A 288 -4.81 -1.32 -9.61
N VAL A 289 -4.11 -1.14 -8.48
CA VAL A 289 -4.72 -0.65 -7.25
C VAL A 289 -4.89 0.86 -7.37
N SER A 290 -6.13 1.31 -7.30
CA SER A 290 -6.56 2.71 -7.30
C SER A 290 -7.14 3.10 -5.94
N THR A 291 -8.17 3.95 -5.89
CA THR A 291 -8.92 4.31 -4.69
C THR A 291 -10.37 4.60 -5.04
N ALA A 292 -11.31 4.31 -4.15
CA ALA A 292 -12.74 4.60 -4.36
C ALA A 292 -13.00 6.12 -4.50
N TYR A 293 -12.11 6.95 -3.93
CA TYR A 293 -12.19 8.41 -3.95
C TYR A 293 -11.78 9.07 -5.28
N VAL A 294 -11.43 8.30 -6.32
CA VAL A 294 -11.22 8.85 -7.68
C VAL A 294 -12.49 9.49 -8.26
N ASN A 295 -13.66 9.18 -7.69
CA ASN A 295 -14.93 9.81 -8.03
C ASN A 295 -15.08 11.23 -7.44
N GLY A 296 -14.07 11.75 -6.73
CA GLY A 296 -14.00 13.12 -6.22
C GLY A 296 -15.19 13.51 -5.37
N SER A 297 -15.69 14.73 -5.56
CA SER A 297 -16.80 15.28 -4.75
C SER A 297 -18.20 14.88 -5.24
N ASN A 298 -18.33 13.79 -5.99
CA ASN A 298 -19.63 13.34 -6.51
C ASN A 298 -20.58 13.00 -5.34
N PRO A 299 -21.75 13.66 -5.23
CA PRO A 299 -22.71 13.37 -4.17
C PRO A 299 -23.51 12.08 -4.38
N ASP A 300 -23.51 11.54 -5.61
CA ASP A 300 -24.22 10.32 -5.96
C ASP A 300 -23.41 9.06 -5.63
N THR A 301 -24.08 7.91 -5.55
CA THR A 301 -23.40 6.62 -5.42
C THR A 301 -22.45 6.40 -6.60
N ALA A 302 -21.16 6.27 -6.30
CA ALA A 302 -20.11 6.10 -7.29
C ALA A 302 -20.15 4.68 -7.90
N PRO A 303 -20.34 4.55 -9.23
CA PRO A 303 -20.46 3.25 -9.88
C PRO A 303 -19.11 2.55 -10.05
N GLU A 304 -19.12 1.22 -10.16
CA GLU A 304 -17.96 0.42 -10.58
C GLU A 304 -17.72 0.51 -12.10
N ALA A 305 -17.64 1.74 -12.58
CA ALA A 305 -17.37 2.09 -13.96
C ALA A 305 -16.02 2.80 -14.10
N LEU A 306 -15.45 2.65 -15.29
CA LEU A 306 -14.25 3.40 -15.67
C LEU A 306 -14.59 4.89 -15.75
N LEU A 307 -13.68 5.74 -15.28
CA LEU A 307 -13.82 7.18 -15.45
C LEU A 307 -13.78 7.52 -16.95
N PRO A 308 -14.61 8.46 -17.43
CA PRO A 308 -14.50 8.96 -18.80
C PRO A 308 -13.06 9.35 -19.17
N ILE A 309 -12.66 9.08 -20.41
CA ILE A 309 -11.30 9.30 -20.92
C ILE A 309 -11.37 10.27 -22.09
N ASP A 310 -10.39 11.18 -22.20
CA ASP A 310 -10.20 12.05 -23.36
C ASP A 310 -11.50 12.74 -23.84
N GLY A 311 -12.22 13.34 -22.89
CA GLY A 311 -13.46 14.08 -23.16
C GLY A 311 -14.69 13.23 -23.48
N GLN A 312 -14.62 11.90 -23.36
CA GLN A 312 -15.75 10.97 -23.58
C GLN A 312 -16.76 10.94 -22.41
N ALA A 313 -16.90 12.03 -21.67
CA ALA A 313 -17.92 12.11 -20.63
C ALA A 313 -19.30 12.18 -21.29
N ASP A 314 -20.16 11.20 -21.00
CA ASP A 314 -21.57 11.27 -21.37
C ASP A 314 -22.24 12.45 -20.64
N HIS A 315 -23.33 12.97 -21.20
CA HIS A 315 -24.19 13.98 -20.62
C HIS A 315 -24.74 13.60 -19.22
N GLU A 316 -24.74 12.31 -18.88
CA GLU A 316 -25.14 11.79 -17.56
C GLU A 316 -24.00 11.80 -16.52
N TRP A 317 -22.75 12.08 -16.90
CA TRP A 317 -21.63 12.14 -15.96
C TRP A 317 -21.77 13.31 -14.98
N ARG A 318 -21.92 12.99 -13.69
CA ARG A 318 -22.02 13.97 -12.59
C ARG A 318 -20.78 14.05 -11.69
N GLY A 319 -19.71 13.34 -12.06
CA GLY A 319 -18.47 13.32 -11.30
C GLY A 319 -17.56 14.54 -11.57
N PRO A 320 -16.28 14.45 -11.15
CA PRO A 320 -15.28 15.49 -11.34
C PRO A 320 -15.11 15.90 -12.81
N VAL A 321 -14.58 17.11 -13.02
CA VAL A 321 -14.29 17.64 -14.35
C VAL A 321 -13.02 16.97 -14.88
N LEU A 322 -13.22 15.94 -15.68
CA LEU A 322 -12.14 15.16 -16.30
C LEU A 322 -11.47 15.94 -17.43
N PRO A 323 -10.17 15.70 -17.70
CA PRO A 323 -9.48 16.35 -18.80
C PRO A 323 -10.05 15.89 -20.15
N ALA A 324 -10.15 16.83 -21.11
CA ALA A 324 -10.53 16.52 -22.49
C ALA A 324 -9.41 15.82 -23.27
N ASP A 325 -8.16 16.08 -22.90
CA ASP A 325 -6.97 15.40 -23.41
C ASP A 325 -6.08 15.10 -22.20
N LEU A 326 -5.91 13.81 -21.89
CA LEU A 326 -5.10 13.36 -20.76
C LEU A 326 -3.63 13.79 -20.90
N ASP A 327 -3.04 13.74 -22.10
CA ASP A 327 -1.64 14.13 -22.27
C ASP A 327 -1.47 15.65 -22.16
N ALA A 328 -2.45 16.44 -22.58
CA ALA A 328 -2.44 17.89 -22.35
C ALA A 328 -2.49 18.21 -20.85
N GLU A 329 -3.38 17.57 -20.08
CA GLU A 329 -3.42 17.78 -18.62
C GLU A 329 -2.10 17.38 -17.96
N ILE A 330 -1.53 16.23 -18.33
CA ILE A 330 -0.26 15.77 -17.77
C ILE A 330 0.89 16.73 -18.12
N ARG A 331 0.94 17.27 -19.34
CA ARG A 331 1.91 18.31 -19.73
C ARG A 331 1.72 19.56 -18.89
N ASP A 332 0.51 20.07 -18.75
CA ASP A 332 0.21 21.26 -17.95
C ASP A 332 0.64 21.09 -16.48
N LEU A 333 0.42 19.91 -15.89
CA LEU A 333 0.86 19.62 -14.52
C LEU A 333 2.38 19.55 -14.41
N THR A 334 3.06 18.99 -15.42
CA THR A 334 4.52 18.89 -15.46
C THR A 334 5.17 20.27 -15.64
N ASP A 335 4.59 21.12 -16.50
CA ASP A 335 5.01 22.50 -16.72
C ASP A 335 4.79 23.34 -15.45
N LEU A 336 3.67 23.13 -14.75
CA LEU A 336 3.41 23.76 -13.46
C LEU A 336 4.48 23.40 -12.42
N CYS A 337 4.89 22.13 -12.36
CA CYS A 337 5.96 21.69 -11.46
C CYS A 337 7.30 22.32 -11.83
N SER A 338 7.63 22.35 -13.12
CA SER A 338 8.86 22.96 -13.63
C SER A 338 8.90 24.48 -13.36
N ALA A 339 7.76 25.15 -13.48
CA ALA A 339 7.62 26.57 -13.16
C ALA A 339 7.86 26.83 -11.66
N VAL A 340 7.38 25.96 -10.76
CA VAL A 340 7.66 26.10 -9.32
C VAL A 340 9.15 25.97 -9.01
N ASP A 341 9.85 25.02 -9.64
CA ASP A 341 11.30 24.91 -9.46
C ASP A 341 12.03 26.15 -9.98
N ALA A 342 11.67 26.65 -11.16
CA ALA A 342 12.23 27.89 -11.70
C ALA A 342 11.94 29.10 -10.79
N GLU A 343 10.72 29.23 -10.28
CA GLU A 343 10.33 30.27 -9.33
C GLU A 343 11.11 30.18 -8.02
N SER A 344 11.40 28.97 -7.54
CA SER A 344 12.14 28.77 -6.29
C SER A 344 13.54 29.38 -6.33
N ARG A 345 14.12 29.53 -7.53
CA ARG A 345 15.46 30.08 -7.78
C ARG A 345 15.47 31.59 -8.06
N LEU A 346 14.32 32.25 -8.05
CA LEU A 346 14.24 33.69 -8.31
C LEU A 346 14.82 34.51 -7.14
N PRO A 347 15.49 35.65 -7.41
CA PRO A 347 16.12 36.49 -6.37
C PRO A 347 15.20 36.88 -5.22
N ARG A 348 13.93 37.22 -5.52
CA ARG A 348 12.91 37.57 -4.52
C ARG A 348 12.66 36.47 -3.48
N ASN A 349 12.77 35.21 -3.87
CA ASN A 349 12.55 34.06 -2.99
C ASN A 349 13.82 33.71 -2.23
N LEU A 350 15.00 33.86 -2.84
CA LEU A 350 16.30 33.71 -2.17
C LEU A 350 16.44 34.67 -0.98
N GLU A 351 15.97 35.92 -1.12
CA GLU A 351 15.92 36.87 0.01
C GLU A 351 15.00 36.41 1.14
N ALA A 352 13.85 35.81 0.80
CA ALA A 352 12.94 35.24 1.79
C ALA A 352 13.58 34.07 2.54
N TYR A 353 14.32 33.19 1.85
CA TYR A 353 15.04 32.08 2.48
C TYR A 353 16.14 32.59 3.42
N ARG A 354 16.95 33.56 2.97
CA ARG A 354 17.98 34.21 3.81
C ARG A 354 17.39 34.90 5.04
N LYS A 355 16.19 35.47 4.93
CA LYS A 355 15.48 36.08 6.05
C LYS A 355 14.92 35.05 7.02
N ALA A 356 14.40 33.92 6.52
CA ALA A 356 13.94 32.81 7.35
C ALA A 356 15.09 32.26 8.21
N ARG A 357 16.28 32.09 7.62
CA ARG A 357 17.51 31.69 8.31
C ARG A 357 17.87 32.56 9.52
N LYS A 358 17.75 33.89 9.40
CA LYS A 358 18.08 34.84 10.50
C LYS A 358 17.23 34.64 11.77
N GLY A 359 16.15 33.86 11.70
CA GLY A 359 15.32 33.49 12.85
C GLY A 359 15.79 32.24 13.61
N GLU A 360 16.74 31.48 13.09
CA GLU A 360 17.30 30.24 13.65
C GLU A 360 18.71 30.51 14.21
N VAL A 361 19.05 29.90 15.36
CA VAL A 361 20.34 30.11 16.03
C VAL A 361 21.41 29.30 15.30
N SER A 362 22.26 29.96 14.52
CA SER A 362 23.32 29.29 13.74
C SER A 362 24.39 28.62 14.62
N ARG A 363 24.76 27.37 14.27
CA ARG A 363 26.10 26.83 14.47
C ARG A 363 26.93 27.15 13.22
N ASP A 364 28.14 27.65 13.41
CA ASP A 364 29.02 28.06 12.32
C ASP A 364 29.45 26.85 11.46
N GLY A 365 29.24 26.92 10.13
CA GLY A 365 29.90 26.00 9.20
C GLY A 365 29.25 25.73 7.84
N ASP A 366 27.94 25.93 7.65
CA ASP A 366 27.23 25.37 6.49
C ASP A 366 26.21 26.34 5.82
N ASP A 367 26.75 27.37 5.15
CA ASP A 367 25.99 28.56 4.75
C ASP A 367 25.12 28.38 3.49
N ASP A 368 25.47 27.45 2.58
CA ASP A 368 24.77 27.23 1.30
C ASP A 368 23.73 26.09 1.41
N ASP A 369 24.07 25.00 2.12
CA ASP A 369 23.19 23.85 2.33
C ASP A 369 21.92 24.22 3.13
N SER A 370 22.04 25.16 4.08
CA SER A 370 20.88 25.70 4.81
C SER A 370 19.93 26.48 3.88
N ILE A 371 20.45 27.29 2.95
CA ILE A 371 19.63 28.06 2.00
C ILE A 371 18.92 27.12 1.02
N GLU A 372 19.64 26.11 0.53
CA GLU A 372 19.09 25.10 -0.36
C GLU A 372 17.98 24.30 0.32
N ALA A 373 18.17 23.89 1.58
CA ALA A 373 17.13 23.22 2.35
C ALA A 373 15.87 24.10 2.51
N HIS A 374 16.03 25.42 2.74
CA HIS A 374 14.89 26.35 2.78
C HIS A 374 14.20 26.48 1.41
N ARG A 375 14.95 26.49 0.30
CA ARG A 375 14.43 26.50 -1.07
C ARG A 375 13.59 25.25 -1.33
N GLU A 376 14.14 24.07 -1.03
CA GLU A 376 13.44 22.79 -1.19
C GLU A 376 12.15 22.73 -0.38
N ARG A 377 12.19 23.18 0.89
CA ARG A 377 10.98 23.31 1.73
C ARG A 377 9.93 24.21 1.08
N TRP A 378 10.34 25.37 0.56
CA TRP A 378 9.43 26.30 -0.10
C TRP A 378 8.83 25.70 -1.38
N ALA A 379 9.67 25.12 -2.24
CA ALA A 379 9.24 24.50 -3.49
C ALA A 379 8.24 23.37 -3.22
N ARG A 380 8.55 22.51 -2.24
CA ARG A 380 7.65 21.46 -1.75
C ARG A 380 6.30 22.02 -1.32
N GLN A 381 6.27 23.07 -0.49
CA GLN A 381 5.02 23.69 -0.05
C GLN A 381 4.20 24.28 -1.21
N GLN A 382 4.86 24.88 -2.20
CA GLN A 382 4.18 25.39 -3.40
C GLN A 382 3.60 24.25 -4.24
N LEU A 383 4.34 23.16 -4.45
CA LEU A 383 3.86 21.99 -5.19
C LEU A 383 2.64 21.37 -4.51
N ILE A 384 2.66 21.24 -3.18
CA ILE A 384 1.51 20.77 -2.40
C ILE A 384 0.31 21.70 -2.60
N ARG A 385 0.49 23.00 -2.36
CA ARG A 385 -0.60 23.97 -2.47
C ARG A 385 -1.20 24.01 -3.87
N ARG A 386 -0.37 24.15 -4.91
CA ARG A 386 -0.82 24.26 -6.30
C ARG A 386 -1.44 22.94 -6.80
N GLY A 387 -0.94 21.80 -6.34
CA GLY A 387 -1.56 20.49 -6.59
C GLY A 387 -2.96 20.39 -5.99
N MET A 388 -3.13 20.79 -4.73
CA MET A 388 -4.44 20.82 -4.06
C MET A 388 -5.41 21.79 -4.74
N ASP A 389 -4.93 22.98 -5.12
CA ASP A 389 -5.74 23.98 -5.83
C ASP A 389 -6.20 23.45 -7.20
N ARG A 390 -5.30 22.78 -7.94
CA ARG A 390 -5.61 22.14 -9.22
C ARG A 390 -6.62 21.00 -9.06
N ALA A 391 -6.44 20.12 -8.08
CA ALA A 391 -7.37 19.03 -7.79
C ALA A 391 -8.79 19.56 -7.50
N LYS A 392 -8.89 20.59 -6.65
CA LYS A 392 -10.16 21.26 -6.30
C LYS A 392 -10.83 21.92 -7.48
N ALA A 393 -10.06 22.62 -8.32
CA ALA A 393 -10.58 23.23 -9.54
C ALA A 393 -11.19 22.19 -10.50
N ARG A 394 -10.74 20.93 -10.39
CA ARG A 394 -11.22 19.81 -11.18
C ARG A 394 -12.28 18.95 -10.47
N GLY A 395 -12.67 19.28 -9.23
CA GLY A 395 -13.71 18.54 -8.48
C GLY A 395 -13.20 17.42 -7.57
N TRP A 396 -11.90 17.35 -7.29
CA TRP A 396 -11.31 16.46 -6.29
C TRP A 396 -10.93 17.21 -5.02
N HIS A 397 -10.93 16.52 -3.87
CA HIS A 397 -10.59 17.14 -2.58
C HIS A 397 -9.08 17.30 -2.36
N ASP A 398 -8.28 16.40 -2.96
CA ASP A 398 -6.84 16.36 -2.80
C ASP A 398 -6.11 15.86 -4.06
N THR A 399 -4.79 16.11 -4.07
CA THR A 399 -3.88 15.74 -5.17
C THR A 399 -3.80 14.23 -5.37
N TYR A 400 -3.90 13.44 -4.30
CA TYR A 400 -3.79 11.98 -4.39
C TYR A 400 -4.93 11.38 -5.21
N SER A 401 -6.18 11.65 -4.82
CA SER A 401 -7.37 11.14 -5.50
C SER A 401 -7.42 11.61 -6.96
N PHE A 402 -7.04 12.86 -7.21
CA PHE A 402 -6.93 13.42 -8.56
C PHE A 402 -5.90 12.68 -9.42
N THR A 403 -4.67 12.53 -8.93
CA THR A 403 -3.60 11.88 -9.72
C THR A 403 -3.83 10.37 -9.90
N LYS A 404 -4.53 9.70 -8.97
CA LYS A 404 -5.00 8.33 -9.15
C LYS A 404 -6.06 8.20 -10.25
N ALA A 405 -6.99 9.16 -10.34
CA ALA A 405 -7.95 9.22 -11.44
C ALA A 405 -7.26 9.33 -12.81
N LEU A 406 -6.24 10.21 -12.93
CA LEU A 406 -5.43 10.31 -14.14
C LEU A 406 -4.67 9.00 -14.45
N GLY A 407 -4.19 8.31 -13.41
CA GLY A 407 -3.58 6.99 -13.52
C GLY A 407 -4.52 5.93 -14.10
N GLU A 408 -5.79 5.92 -13.69
CA GLU A 408 -6.79 5.01 -14.25
C GLU A 408 -7.03 5.26 -15.75
N GLN A 409 -7.17 6.53 -16.15
CA GLN A 409 -7.30 6.89 -17.55
C GLN A 409 -6.07 6.44 -18.35
N MET A 410 -4.86 6.61 -17.78
CA MET A 410 -3.61 6.15 -18.38
C MET A 410 -3.61 4.63 -18.59
N VAL A 411 -3.99 3.87 -17.57
CA VAL A 411 -4.05 2.39 -17.64
C VAL A 411 -5.05 1.95 -18.70
N ALA A 412 -6.25 2.53 -18.71
CA ALA A 412 -7.28 2.16 -19.66
C ALA A 412 -6.91 2.50 -21.11
N ARG A 413 -6.23 3.63 -21.34
CA ARG A 413 -5.72 4.02 -22.66
C ARG A 413 -4.57 3.13 -23.13
N GLU A 414 -3.68 2.75 -22.21
CA GLU A 414 -2.45 2.02 -22.54
C GLU A 414 -2.57 0.49 -22.47
N ARG A 415 -3.63 -0.08 -21.89
CA ARG A 415 -3.72 -1.55 -21.77
C ARG A 415 -3.83 -2.28 -23.12
N GLY A 416 -4.39 -1.65 -24.15
CA GLY A 416 -4.80 -2.38 -25.37
C GLY A 416 -5.78 -3.51 -25.04
N ASP A 417 -5.49 -4.73 -25.49
CA ASP A 417 -6.32 -5.92 -25.21
C ASP A 417 -5.93 -6.68 -23.95
N ILE A 418 -4.92 -6.20 -23.20
CA ILE A 418 -4.49 -6.84 -21.96
C ILE A 418 -5.68 -6.88 -20.98
N PRO A 419 -6.02 -8.08 -20.44
CA PRO A 419 -7.00 -8.19 -19.37
C PRO A 419 -6.54 -7.43 -18.12
N THR A 420 -7.37 -6.49 -17.68
CA THR A 420 -7.01 -5.55 -16.61
C THR A 420 -8.12 -5.44 -15.57
N ALA A 421 -7.76 -5.48 -14.29
CA ALA A 421 -8.62 -5.08 -13.18
C ALA A 421 -8.14 -3.75 -12.59
N ILE A 422 -9.05 -2.83 -12.32
CA ILE A 422 -8.82 -1.66 -11.47
C ILE A 422 -9.52 -1.92 -10.14
N VAL A 423 -8.75 -1.98 -9.05
CA VAL A 423 -9.26 -2.25 -7.71
C VAL A 423 -9.23 -0.95 -6.91
N ARG A 424 -10.38 -0.47 -6.48
CA ARG A 424 -10.59 0.81 -5.80
C ARG A 424 -10.99 0.57 -4.34
N PRO A 425 -10.03 0.40 -3.42
CA PRO A 425 -10.33 0.34 -1.99
C PRO A 425 -10.82 1.69 -1.45
N SER A 426 -11.69 1.65 -0.44
CA SER A 426 -12.01 2.79 0.42
C SER A 426 -10.92 2.98 1.50
N ILE A 427 -11.26 3.45 2.71
CA ILE A 427 -10.26 3.71 3.76
C ILE A 427 -9.80 2.37 4.34
N ILE A 428 -8.56 1.98 4.03
CA ILE A 428 -8.02 0.70 4.48
C ILE A 428 -7.54 0.80 5.93
N GLU A 429 -8.11 -0.05 6.79
CA GLU A 429 -7.74 -0.20 8.20
C GLU A 429 -7.18 -1.60 8.49
N SER A 430 -6.91 -1.89 9.76
CA SER A 430 -6.28 -3.16 10.19
C SER A 430 -7.01 -4.40 9.67
N SER A 431 -6.30 -5.51 9.54
CA SER A 431 -6.92 -6.78 9.15
C SER A 431 -7.99 -7.23 10.12
N LEU A 432 -9.03 -7.89 9.60
CA LEU A 432 -10.04 -8.53 10.43
C LEU A 432 -9.61 -9.96 10.79
N PHE A 433 -9.12 -10.74 9.82
CA PHE A 433 -8.76 -12.14 10.02
C PHE A 433 -7.27 -12.41 9.81
N GLU A 434 -6.69 -11.93 8.71
CA GLU A 434 -5.36 -12.37 8.26
C GLU A 434 -4.41 -11.21 7.90
N PRO A 435 -3.08 -11.35 8.04
CA PRO A 435 -2.33 -12.51 8.52
C PRO A 435 -2.54 -12.82 10.02
N GLU A 436 -2.94 -11.83 10.80
CA GLU A 436 -3.48 -11.95 12.15
C GLU A 436 -4.58 -10.88 12.33
N PRO A 437 -5.53 -11.05 13.25
CA PRO A 437 -6.50 -10.00 13.57
C PRO A 437 -5.83 -8.74 14.12
N GLY A 438 -6.14 -7.58 13.56
CA GLY A 438 -5.62 -6.29 14.01
C GLY A 438 -4.21 -5.98 13.52
N TRP A 439 -3.69 -6.69 12.51
CA TRP A 439 -2.44 -6.33 11.87
C TRP A 439 -2.57 -5.00 11.13
N ILE A 440 -1.66 -4.07 11.41
CA ILE A 440 -1.61 -2.75 10.81
C ILE A 440 -0.17 -2.25 10.79
N ASP A 441 0.20 -1.48 9.77
CA ASP A 441 1.59 -1.03 9.56
C ASP A 441 1.71 0.50 9.62
N GLY A 442 1.88 1.01 10.84
CA GLY A 442 1.85 2.45 11.12
C GLY A 442 0.44 3.04 11.11
N TYR A 443 0.34 4.33 11.45
CA TYR A 443 -0.96 5.00 11.55
C TYR A 443 -1.67 5.16 10.20
N ARG A 444 -2.98 4.97 10.24
CA ARG A 444 -3.95 5.27 9.18
C ARG A 444 -4.71 6.55 9.49
N MET A 445 -5.81 6.79 8.77
CA MET A 445 -6.56 8.03 8.86
C MET A 445 -7.22 8.20 10.22
N ALA A 446 -7.85 7.15 10.75
CA ALA A 446 -8.60 7.20 12.01
C ALA A 446 -7.68 7.09 13.25
N ASP A 447 -6.59 6.33 13.15
CA ASP A 447 -5.76 5.96 14.30
C ASP A 447 -5.25 7.13 15.15
N PRO A 448 -4.73 8.24 14.59
CA PRO A 448 -4.25 9.36 15.41
C PRO A 448 -5.37 9.98 16.26
N ILE A 449 -6.61 9.96 15.75
CA ILE A 449 -7.80 10.47 16.44
C ILE A 449 -8.19 9.49 17.56
N ILE A 450 -8.24 8.20 17.27
CA ILE A 450 -8.54 7.13 18.24
C ILE A 450 -7.53 7.14 19.40
N VAL A 451 -6.22 7.22 19.10
CA VAL A 451 -5.16 7.27 20.13
C VAL A 451 -5.22 8.57 20.92
N ALA A 452 -5.46 9.71 20.27
CA ALA A 452 -5.58 10.98 20.98
C ALA A 452 -6.79 11.02 21.91
N TYR A 453 -7.90 10.39 21.50
CA TYR A 453 -9.08 10.20 22.32
C TYR A 453 -8.79 9.28 23.52
N GLY A 454 -8.23 8.09 23.29
CA GLY A 454 -7.85 7.14 24.35
C GLY A 454 -6.86 7.71 25.37
N LYS A 455 -5.96 8.62 24.95
CA LYS A 455 -5.04 9.34 25.84
C LYS A 455 -5.71 10.53 26.58
N GLY A 456 -7.01 10.75 26.43
CA GLY A 456 -7.76 11.84 27.06
C GLY A 456 -7.39 13.23 26.53
N ARG A 457 -6.81 13.32 25.32
CA ARG A 457 -6.27 14.56 24.73
C ARG A 457 -7.19 15.18 23.69
N LEU A 458 -8.24 14.47 23.29
CA LEU A 458 -9.15 14.90 22.23
C LEU A 458 -10.60 14.82 22.69
N PRO A 459 -11.12 15.87 23.36
CA PRO A 459 -12.52 15.89 23.81
C PRO A 459 -13.52 16.09 22.67
N ASP A 460 -13.04 16.45 21.47
CA ASP A 460 -13.88 16.81 20.33
C ASP A 460 -13.11 16.82 19.01
N PHE A 461 -13.84 16.61 17.93
CA PHE A 461 -13.34 16.73 16.55
C PHE A 461 -14.53 16.90 15.60
N PRO A 462 -14.38 17.58 14.44
CA PRO A 462 -15.51 17.94 13.61
C PRO A 462 -15.96 16.79 12.69
N LEU A 463 -16.30 15.65 13.28
CA LEU A 463 -16.92 14.53 12.59
C LEU A 463 -18.43 14.78 12.47
N GLY A 464 -19.04 14.44 11.34
CA GLY A 464 -20.49 14.32 11.25
C GLY A 464 -20.95 13.01 11.90
N GLU A 465 -21.78 13.09 12.94
CA GLU A 465 -22.20 11.92 13.72
C GLU A 465 -22.87 10.83 12.86
N ASP A 466 -23.76 11.24 11.94
CA ASP A 466 -24.49 10.37 11.02
C ASP A 466 -23.75 10.11 9.69
N VAL A 467 -22.54 10.66 9.53
CA VAL A 467 -21.74 10.46 8.31
C VAL A 467 -21.13 9.06 8.33
N VAL A 468 -21.27 8.34 7.22
CA VAL A 468 -20.69 7.01 7.02
C VAL A 468 -19.20 7.14 6.75
N ALA A 469 -18.41 6.46 7.57
CA ALA A 469 -16.99 6.25 7.36
C ALA A 469 -16.82 4.92 6.62
N ASP A 470 -16.52 4.97 5.33
CA ASP A 470 -16.29 3.76 4.53
C ASP A 470 -14.90 3.20 4.82
N LEU A 471 -14.84 2.38 5.89
CA LEU A 471 -13.66 1.65 6.34
C LEU A 471 -13.68 0.23 5.76
N VAL A 472 -12.53 -0.29 5.38
CA VAL A 472 -12.39 -1.66 4.89
C VAL A 472 -11.16 -2.35 5.48
N PRO A 473 -11.26 -3.58 6.02
CA PRO A 473 -10.10 -4.33 6.50
C PRO A 473 -9.09 -4.62 5.37
N VAL A 474 -7.79 -4.52 5.66
CA VAL A 474 -6.74 -4.73 4.64
C VAL A 474 -6.77 -6.13 4.00
N ASP A 475 -7.15 -7.17 4.74
CA ASP A 475 -7.26 -8.54 4.23
C ASP A 475 -8.36 -8.69 3.18
N PHE A 476 -9.43 -7.89 3.27
CA PHE A 476 -10.48 -7.88 2.26
C PHE A 476 -9.95 -7.28 0.95
N VAL A 477 -9.18 -6.20 1.05
CA VAL A 477 -8.53 -5.55 -0.11
C VAL A 477 -7.50 -6.48 -0.75
N VAL A 478 -6.69 -7.19 0.06
CA VAL A 478 -5.72 -8.18 -0.42
C VAL A 478 -6.43 -9.30 -1.19
N ASN A 479 -7.46 -9.90 -0.60
CA ASN A 479 -8.16 -11.03 -1.20
C ASN A 479 -8.91 -10.62 -2.47
N ALA A 480 -9.59 -9.46 -2.46
CA ALA A 480 -10.25 -8.92 -3.66
C ALA A 480 -9.23 -8.58 -4.76
N THR A 481 -8.06 -8.03 -4.41
CA THR A 481 -6.99 -7.74 -5.38
C THR A 481 -6.51 -9.02 -6.07
N ILE A 482 -6.26 -10.07 -5.31
CA ILE A 482 -5.82 -11.37 -5.83
C ILE A 482 -6.94 -12.03 -6.67
N ALA A 483 -8.19 -12.03 -6.17
CA ALA A 483 -9.34 -12.55 -6.91
C ALA A 483 -9.58 -11.81 -8.23
N SER A 484 -9.39 -10.48 -8.25
CA SER A 484 -9.60 -9.65 -9.43
C SER A 484 -8.65 -9.97 -10.58
N ALA A 485 -7.44 -10.50 -10.30
CA ALA A 485 -6.54 -10.99 -11.34
C ALA A 485 -7.15 -12.18 -12.09
N ARG A 486 -7.70 -13.17 -11.36
CA ARG A 486 -8.42 -14.30 -11.97
C ARG A 486 -9.66 -13.82 -12.72
N GLY A 487 -10.42 -12.91 -12.12
CA GLY A 487 -11.62 -12.33 -12.73
C GLY A 487 -11.30 -11.64 -14.06
N ALA A 488 -10.28 -10.77 -14.08
CA ALA A 488 -9.81 -10.12 -15.30
C ALA A 488 -9.35 -11.15 -16.35
N ALA A 489 -8.58 -12.16 -15.94
CA ALA A 489 -8.14 -13.23 -16.84
C ALA A 489 -9.31 -13.99 -17.48
N SER A 490 -10.38 -14.23 -16.71
CA SER A 490 -11.54 -15.03 -17.12
C SER A 490 -12.49 -14.24 -18.03
N HIS A 491 -12.76 -12.98 -17.68
CA HIS A 491 -13.72 -12.13 -18.41
C HIS A 491 -13.10 -11.37 -19.58
N GLY A 492 -11.77 -11.19 -19.57
CA GLY A 492 -11.08 -10.30 -20.49
C GLY A 492 -11.45 -8.83 -20.27
N GLY A 493 -10.96 -7.95 -21.14
CA GLY A 493 -11.30 -6.52 -21.09
C GLY A 493 -10.79 -5.80 -19.85
N LEU A 494 -11.54 -4.78 -19.41
CA LEU A 494 -11.23 -3.99 -18.22
C LEU A 494 -12.40 -4.07 -17.22
N GLY A 495 -12.12 -4.60 -16.03
CA GLY A 495 -13.04 -4.60 -14.89
C GLY A 495 -12.65 -3.53 -13.87
N VAL A 496 -13.65 -2.91 -13.24
CA VAL A 496 -13.46 -1.98 -12.12
C VAL A 496 -14.19 -2.57 -10.90
N TYR A 497 -13.54 -2.56 -9.75
CA TYR A 497 -14.01 -3.18 -8.52
C TYR A 497 -13.81 -2.22 -7.35
N HIS A 498 -14.88 -1.79 -6.68
CA HIS A 498 -14.78 -1.08 -5.40
C HIS A 498 -14.71 -2.07 -4.26
N VAL A 499 -13.68 -1.93 -3.41
CA VAL A 499 -13.55 -2.72 -2.19
C VAL A 499 -13.89 -1.80 -1.04
N ALA A 500 -15.18 -1.74 -0.73
CA ALA A 500 -15.80 -0.77 0.15
C ALA A 500 -16.93 -1.44 0.94
N THR A 501 -17.29 -0.86 2.08
CA THR A 501 -18.28 -1.44 3.00
C THR A 501 -19.55 -0.60 3.11
N GLY A 502 -19.48 0.70 2.80
CA GLY A 502 -20.52 1.67 3.13
C GLY A 502 -21.89 1.31 2.57
N THR A 503 -22.00 0.86 1.32
CA THR A 503 -23.29 0.51 0.71
C THR A 503 -23.92 -0.79 1.22
N THR A 504 -23.14 -1.68 1.84
CA THR A 504 -23.59 -3.01 2.26
C THR A 504 -23.70 -3.12 3.78
N ASN A 505 -22.68 -2.65 4.50
CA ASN A 505 -22.57 -2.74 5.96
C ASN A 505 -22.02 -1.40 6.51
N PRO A 506 -22.83 -0.32 6.50
CA PRO A 506 -22.38 1.03 6.82
C PRO A 506 -21.96 1.18 8.29
N LEU A 507 -20.86 1.92 8.51
CA LEU A 507 -20.39 2.32 9.82
C LEU A 507 -20.34 3.86 9.91
N THR A 508 -21.07 4.46 10.84
CA THR A 508 -21.05 5.93 11.04
C THR A 508 -19.94 6.36 11.98
N TYR A 509 -19.47 7.62 11.86
CA TYR A 509 -18.51 8.17 12.82
C TYR A 509 -19.04 8.18 14.25
N GLY A 510 -20.35 8.38 14.45
CA GLY A 510 -21.01 8.26 15.75
C GLY A 510 -20.98 6.83 16.32
N ALA A 511 -21.11 5.80 15.47
CA ALA A 511 -20.90 4.41 15.88
C ALA A 511 -19.44 4.16 16.25
N ILE A 512 -18.47 4.58 15.42
CA ILE A 512 -17.03 4.44 15.69
C ILE A 512 -16.67 5.03 17.05
N THR A 513 -17.15 6.24 17.35
CA THR A 513 -16.86 6.90 18.64
C THR A 513 -17.48 6.18 19.81
N ARG A 514 -18.70 5.63 19.69
CA ARG A 514 -19.31 4.80 20.74
C ARG A 514 -18.53 3.51 20.98
N HIS A 515 -18.17 2.76 19.93
CA HIS A 515 -17.35 1.55 20.06
C HIS A 515 -15.97 1.87 20.65
N THR A 516 -15.33 2.95 20.19
CA THR A 516 -14.04 3.39 20.71
C THR A 516 -14.12 3.78 22.19
N GLN A 517 -15.18 4.49 22.59
CA GLN A 517 -15.40 4.83 23.99
C GLN A 517 -15.64 3.58 24.84
N ALA A 518 -16.50 2.67 24.40
CA ALA A 518 -16.79 1.42 25.11
C ALA A 518 -15.50 0.61 25.34
N HIS A 519 -14.63 0.53 24.33
CA HIS A 519 -13.31 -0.10 24.47
C HIS A 519 -12.48 0.57 25.57
N PHE A 520 -12.32 1.90 25.56
CA PHE A 520 -11.48 2.59 26.55
C PHE A 520 -12.12 2.71 27.94
N GLN A 521 -13.43 2.54 28.07
CA GLN A 521 -14.07 2.37 29.38
C GLN A 521 -13.77 0.97 29.97
N ARG A 522 -13.72 -0.05 29.12
CA ARG A 522 -13.37 -1.44 29.50
C ARG A 522 -11.87 -1.62 29.75
N ASP A 523 -11.04 -1.09 28.85
CA ASP A 523 -9.58 -1.22 28.80
C ASP A 523 -8.92 0.17 28.58
N PRO A 524 -8.95 1.02 29.61
CA PRO A 524 -8.47 2.41 29.54
C PRO A 524 -6.99 2.47 29.26
N MET A 525 -6.56 3.51 28.53
CA MET A 525 -5.15 3.87 28.55
C MET A 525 -4.78 4.36 29.94
N LEU A 526 -3.56 4.09 30.41
CA LEU A 526 -3.05 4.68 31.65
C LEU A 526 -2.21 5.93 31.33
N ASP A 527 -2.21 6.85 32.28
CA ASP A 527 -1.47 8.09 32.19
C ASP A 527 -0.01 7.92 32.60
N ARG A 528 0.67 9.05 32.85
CA ARG A 528 2.07 9.06 33.27
C ARG A 528 2.33 8.41 34.63
N SER A 529 1.31 8.36 35.45
CA SER A 529 1.33 7.86 36.82
C SER A 529 0.82 6.42 36.91
N GLY A 530 0.50 5.80 35.77
CA GLY A 530 -0.09 4.46 35.72
C GLY A 530 -1.56 4.44 36.13
N LEU A 531 -2.24 5.59 36.15
CA LEU A 531 -3.66 5.69 36.47
C LEU A 531 -4.51 5.62 35.21
N PRO A 532 -5.66 4.92 35.22
CA PRO A 532 -6.61 4.92 34.11
C PRO A 532 -7.02 6.33 33.69
N VAL A 533 -6.94 6.59 32.38
CA VAL A 533 -7.43 7.80 31.74
C VAL A 533 -8.93 7.65 31.53
N ASP A 534 -9.70 8.55 32.13
CA ASP A 534 -11.12 8.67 31.86
C ASP A 534 -11.37 9.39 30.53
N VAL A 535 -12.23 8.82 29.69
CA VAL A 535 -12.56 9.33 28.36
C VAL A 535 -14.05 9.69 28.26
N PRO A 536 -14.41 10.99 28.37
CA PRO A 536 -15.80 11.41 28.29
C PRO A 536 -16.36 11.18 26.89
N MET A 537 -17.69 11.26 26.77
CA MET A 537 -18.36 11.17 25.47
C MET A 537 -17.82 12.24 24.52
N PHE A 538 -17.49 11.81 23.30
CA PHE A 538 -16.96 12.67 22.27
C PHE A 538 -18.02 13.69 21.83
N THR A 539 -17.62 14.95 21.61
CA THR A 539 -18.54 15.95 21.05
C THR A 539 -18.21 16.23 19.58
N PHE A 540 -19.26 16.50 18.80
CA PHE A 540 -19.22 16.67 17.34
C PHE A 540 -19.47 18.13 16.92
N PRO A 541 -18.54 19.07 17.20
CA PRO A 541 -18.70 20.45 16.75
C PRO A 541 -18.67 20.52 15.22
N SER A 542 -19.44 21.42 14.62
CA SER A 542 -19.30 21.69 13.18
C SER A 542 -17.88 22.12 12.82
N LEU A 543 -17.41 21.80 11.61
CA LEU A 543 -16.05 22.12 11.16
C LEU A 543 -15.67 23.59 11.36
N ARG A 544 -16.59 24.51 11.04
CA ARG A 544 -16.41 25.94 11.25
C ARG A 544 -16.22 26.29 12.73
N THR A 545 -17.03 25.70 13.62
CA THR A 545 -16.96 25.92 15.07
C THR A 545 -15.66 25.37 15.63
N PHE A 546 -15.28 24.15 15.24
CA PHE A 546 -14.04 23.51 15.66
C PHE A 546 -12.82 24.32 15.22
N GLN A 547 -12.73 24.70 13.94
CA GLN A 547 -11.61 25.48 13.40
C GLN A 547 -11.51 26.86 14.06
N ARG A 548 -12.64 27.54 14.29
CA ARG A 548 -12.65 28.82 15.02
C ARG A 548 -12.12 28.66 16.44
N ARG A 549 -12.58 27.65 17.18
CA ARG A 549 -12.12 27.39 18.53
C ARG A 549 -10.64 26.97 18.55
N MET A 550 -10.23 26.12 17.62
CA MET A 550 -8.84 25.68 17.46
C MET A 550 -7.91 26.87 17.25
N ARG A 551 -8.24 27.74 16.27
CA ARG A 551 -7.40 28.90 15.92
C ARG A 551 -7.30 29.91 17.06
N TRP A 552 -8.44 30.33 17.63
CA TRP A 552 -8.48 31.47 18.54
C TRP A 552 -8.33 31.09 20.02
N TRP A 553 -8.83 29.93 20.44
CA TRP A 553 -8.89 29.55 21.85
C TRP A 553 -7.82 28.53 22.24
N ARG A 554 -7.35 27.69 21.31
CA ARG A 554 -6.30 26.71 21.59
C ARG A 554 -4.93 27.21 21.10
N LEU A 555 -4.82 27.54 19.81
CA LEU A 555 -3.54 27.80 19.16
C LEU A 555 -3.00 29.22 19.39
N ALA A 556 -3.84 30.25 19.25
CA ALA A 556 -3.41 31.65 19.42
C ALA A 556 -2.84 31.96 20.82
N PRO A 557 -3.40 31.46 21.94
CA PRO A 557 -2.82 31.68 23.27
C PRO A 557 -1.45 31.00 23.43
N VAL A 558 -1.31 29.76 22.95
CA VAL A 558 -0.04 29.01 22.99
C VAL A 558 1.03 29.73 22.18
N ARG A 559 0.72 30.18 20.96
CA ARG A 559 1.63 30.98 20.11
C ARG A 559 2.05 32.29 20.76
N GLN A 560 1.14 32.97 21.46
CA GLN A 560 1.47 34.20 22.18
C GLN A 560 2.40 33.92 23.35
N LEU A 561 2.09 32.90 24.15
CA LEU A 561 2.91 32.50 25.29
C LEU A 561 4.30 32.02 24.85
N ASN A 562 4.38 31.24 23.77
CA ASN A 562 5.65 30.76 23.23
C ASN A 562 6.52 31.93 22.74
N ARG A 563 5.93 32.92 22.05
CA ARG A 563 6.64 34.16 21.66
C ARG A 563 7.18 34.94 22.85
N LEU A 564 6.44 35.03 23.95
CA LEU A 564 6.89 35.71 25.18
C LEU A 564 8.03 34.94 25.84
N ILE A 565 7.93 33.62 25.96
CA ILE A 565 8.95 32.75 26.60
C ILE A 565 10.24 32.67 25.79
N ARG A 566 10.20 32.86 24.47
CA ARG A 566 11.40 32.99 23.64
C ARG A 566 12.22 34.25 23.99
N ARG A 567 11.60 35.30 24.53
CA ARG A 567 12.28 36.52 25.01
C ARG A 567 12.77 36.42 26.47
N ALA A 568 12.37 35.39 27.19
CA ALA A 568 12.74 35.20 28.59
C ALA A 568 14.16 34.59 28.74
N PRO A 569 14.89 34.89 29.83
CA PRO A 569 16.21 34.32 30.08
C PRO A 569 16.21 32.79 30.13
N SER A 570 17.27 32.16 29.63
CA SER A 570 17.43 30.70 29.51
C SER A 570 17.68 29.98 30.84
N ARG A 571 16.75 30.10 31.80
CA ARG A 571 16.76 29.30 33.04
C ARG A 571 16.29 27.86 32.75
N PRO A 572 16.76 26.85 33.51
CA PRO A 572 16.35 25.44 33.29
C PRO A 572 14.84 25.19 33.35
N SER A 573 14.10 25.93 34.19
CA SER A 573 12.63 25.89 34.25
C SER A 573 11.98 26.47 33.00
N VAL A 574 12.47 27.61 32.51
CA VAL A 574 12.01 28.27 31.28
C VAL A 574 12.29 27.39 30.07
N ARG A 575 13.46 26.72 30.02
CA ARG A 575 13.79 25.74 28.97
C ARG A 575 12.81 24.57 28.95
N ARG A 576 12.52 23.97 30.12
CA ARG A 576 11.52 22.88 30.23
C ARG A 576 10.12 23.34 29.82
N LEU A 577 9.71 24.54 30.21
CA LEU A 577 8.43 25.11 29.80
C LEU A 577 8.37 25.35 28.28
N ARG A 578 9.45 25.88 27.68
CA ARG A 578 9.57 26.09 26.23
C ARG A 578 9.42 24.78 25.45
N LEU A 579 10.08 23.70 25.89
CA LEU A 579 9.94 22.38 25.27
C LEU A 579 8.49 21.85 25.37
N ARG A 580 7.85 21.98 26.54
CA ARG A 580 6.45 21.55 26.72
C ARG A 580 5.47 22.35 25.87
N LEU A 581 5.67 23.67 25.77
CA LEU A 581 4.83 24.53 24.95
C LEU A 581 5.04 24.29 23.46
N GLY A 582 6.28 24.08 23.00
CA GLY A 582 6.55 23.68 21.62
C GLY A 582 5.88 22.34 21.27
N ALA A 583 5.98 21.35 22.14
CA ALA A 583 5.30 20.06 21.95
C ALA A 583 3.77 20.21 21.89
N LEU A 584 3.19 21.06 22.75
CA LEU A 584 1.76 21.37 22.72
C LEU A 584 1.35 22.13 21.45
N GLU A 585 2.12 23.14 21.05
CA GLU A 585 1.89 23.89 19.82
C GLU A 585 1.88 22.95 18.61
N ASN A 586 2.93 22.11 18.47
CA ASN A 586 3.02 21.13 17.40
C ASN A 586 1.85 20.13 17.42
N ALA A 587 1.40 19.69 18.61
CA ALA A 587 0.24 18.82 18.73
C ALA A 587 -1.06 19.50 18.28
N LEU A 588 -1.27 20.76 18.65
CA LEU A 588 -2.45 21.53 18.23
C LEU A 588 -2.41 21.85 16.73
N GLU A 589 -1.23 22.15 16.17
CA GLU A 589 -1.06 22.36 14.74
C GLU A 589 -1.36 21.10 13.93
N ARG A 590 -0.88 19.93 14.38
CA ARG A 590 -1.25 18.64 13.78
C ARG A 590 -2.75 18.38 13.83
N LEU A 591 -3.39 18.65 14.97
CA LEU A 591 -4.82 18.46 15.10
C LEU A 591 -5.62 19.42 14.20
N HIS A 592 -5.16 20.66 14.07
CA HIS A 592 -5.74 21.62 13.11
C HIS A 592 -5.54 21.12 11.67
N TYR A 593 -4.35 20.65 11.32
CA TYR A 593 -4.04 20.08 10.02
C TYR A 593 -4.98 18.91 9.67
N TYR A 594 -5.19 17.96 10.59
CA TYR A 594 -6.13 16.85 10.39
C TYR A 594 -7.56 17.34 10.11
N SER A 595 -8.02 18.38 10.82
CA SER A 595 -9.35 18.96 10.57
C SER A 595 -9.48 19.60 9.18
N VAL A 596 -8.38 20.07 8.60
CA VAL A 596 -8.37 20.68 7.25
C VAL A 596 -8.30 19.60 6.18
N ILE A 597 -7.37 18.64 6.32
CA ILE A 597 -7.11 17.62 5.30
C ILE A 597 -8.23 16.58 5.24
N TYR A 598 -8.81 16.19 6.38
CA TYR A 598 -9.92 15.22 6.44
C TYR A 598 -11.30 15.86 6.35
N GLY A 599 -11.39 17.20 6.43
CA GLY A 599 -12.66 17.94 6.42
C GLY A 599 -13.67 17.46 5.37
N PRO A 600 -13.29 17.30 4.08
CA PRO A 600 -14.22 16.80 3.06
C PRO A 600 -14.77 15.40 3.35
N TYR A 601 -13.94 14.51 3.88
CA TYR A 601 -14.22 13.10 4.13
C TYR A 601 -15.04 12.83 5.39
N ILE A 602 -14.91 13.70 6.41
CA ILE A 602 -15.60 13.53 7.70
C ILE A 602 -16.96 14.26 7.77
N GLN A 603 -17.33 15.00 6.71
CA GLN A 603 -18.54 15.80 6.66
C GLN A 603 -19.61 15.27 5.69
N HIS A 604 -19.24 14.36 4.78
CA HIS A 604 -20.14 13.81 3.77
C HIS A 604 -19.94 12.31 3.66
N SER A 605 -21.05 11.57 3.55
CA SER A 605 -21.01 10.13 3.27
C SER A 605 -20.72 9.93 1.79
N TYR A 606 -19.70 9.13 1.49
CA TYR A 606 -19.42 8.67 0.13
C TYR A 606 -19.93 7.24 -0.01
N TRP A 607 -20.75 6.99 -1.04
CA TRP A 607 -21.33 5.68 -1.29
C TRP A 607 -20.68 5.08 -2.53
N PHE A 608 -20.13 3.88 -2.41
CA PHE A 608 -19.51 3.18 -3.51
C PHE A 608 -20.33 1.93 -3.86
N ASP A 609 -20.77 1.84 -5.11
CA ASP A 609 -21.38 0.61 -5.63
C ASP A 609 -20.34 -0.52 -5.56
N THR A 610 -20.77 -1.73 -5.21
CA THR A 610 -19.92 -2.92 -5.02
C THR A 610 -20.47 -4.16 -5.74
N ALA A 611 -21.44 -3.99 -6.66
CA ALA A 611 -22.10 -5.09 -7.35
C ALA A 611 -21.14 -6.05 -8.09
N ARG A 612 -20.13 -5.54 -8.78
CA ARG A 612 -19.07 -6.32 -9.47
C ARG A 612 -18.11 -6.96 -8.49
N THR A 613 -17.72 -6.27 -7.42
CA THR A 613 -16.92 -6.90 -6.34
C THR A 613 -17.67 -8.06 -5.70
N ARG A 614 -18.98 -7.90 -5.45
CA ARG A 614 -19.82 -8.97 -4.91
C ARG A 614 -19.94 -10.12 -5.89
N ALA A 615 -20.22 -9.85 -7.17
CA ALA A 615 -20.26 -10.88 -8.21
C ALA A 615 -18.93 -11.65 -8.30
N LEU A 616 -17.79 -10.95 -8.22
CA LEU A 616 -16.45 -11.56 -8.19
C LEU A 616 -16.27 -12.51 -6.99
N PHE A 617 -16.83 -12.16 -5.82
CA PHE A 617 -16.81 -13.05 -4.64
C PHE A 617 -17.72 -14.26 -4.83
N GLU A 618 -18.92 -14.06 -5.37
CA GLU A 618 -19.92 -15.12 -5.61
C GLU A 618 -19.47 -16.14 -6.67
N GLU A 619 -18.63 -15.73 -7.62
CA GLU A 619 -17.96 -16.60 -8.59
C GLU A 619 -16.85 -17.49 -7.98
N LEU A 620 -16.47 -17.29 -6.72
CA LEU A 620 -15.51 -18.16 -6.05
C LEU A 620 -16.20 -19.45 -5.58
N SER A 621 -15.45 -20.56 -5.62
CA SER A 621 -15.88 -21.81 -5.00
C SER A 621 -16.19 -21.61 -3.51
N ALA A 622 -17.04 -22.47 -2.91
CA ALA A 622 -17.40 -22.34 -1.51
C ALA A 622 -16.18 -22.36 -0.59
N GLU A 623 -15.20 -23.21 -0.90
CA GLU A 623 -13.93 -23.29 -0.20
C GLU A 623 -13.05 -22.05 -0.41
N ASP A 624 -13.05 -21.46 -1.62
CA ASP A 624 -12.31 -20.21 -1.85
C ASP A 624 -12.99 -19.02 -1.18
N ARG A 625 -14.31 -18.99 -1.06
CA ARG A 625 -14.99 -17.95 -0.25
C ARG A 625 -14.61 -18.01 1.22
N GLN A 626 -14.23 -19.19 1.73
CA GLN A 626 -13.74 -19.35 3.10
C GLN A 626 -12.26 -18.95 3.25
N GLU A 627 -11.42 -19.25 2.25
CA GLU A 627 -9.98 -18.95 2.26
C GLU A 627 -9.68 -17.49 1.87
N TRP A 628 -10.42 -16.93 0.94
CA TRP A 628 -10.21 -15.61 0.34
C TRP A 628 -11.41 -14.71 0.66
N ARG A 629 -11.60 -14.41 1.95
CA ARG A 629 -12.75 -13.65 2.43
C ARG A 629 -12.64 -12.17 2.06
N PHE A 630 -13.70 -11.63 1.48
CA PHE A 630 -13.84 -10.18 1.28
C PHE A 630 -15.31 -9.74 1.20
N ASP A 631 -16.19 -10.44 1.94
CA ASP A 631 -17.61 -10.11 2.04
C ASP A 631 -17.87 -9.14 3.21
N PRO A 632 -18.25 -7.86 2.94
CA PRO A 632 -18.51 -6.86 3.97
C PRO A 632 -19.56 -7.24 5.01
N GLU A 633 -20.52 -8.12 4.68
CA GLU A 633 -21.58 -8.55 5.60
C GLU A 633 -21.05 -9.39 6.76
N ALA A 634 -19.85 -9.97 6.62
CA ALA A 634 -19.20 -10.74 7.68
C ALA A 634 -18.56 -9.86 8.77
N ILE A 635 -18.55 -8.54 8.61
CA ILE A 635 -17.93 -7.61 9.56
C ILE A 635 -18.92 -7.29 10.69
N ASP A 636 -18.63 -7.78 11.89
CA ASP A 636 -19.21 -7.24 13.12
C ASP A 636 -18.39 -6.01 13.53
N TRP A 637 -18.97 -4.82 13.35
CA TRP A 637 -18.28 -3.56 13.64
C TRP A 637 -17.96 -3.36 15.12
N ASP A 638 -18.79 -3.90 16.02
CA ASP A 638 -18.55 -3.80 17.45
C ASP A 638 -17.30 -4.59 17.82
N HIS A 639 -17.26 -5.85 17.41
CA HIS A 639 -16.11 -6.73 17.58
C HIS A 639 -14.87 -6.18 16.86
N TYR A 640 -15.00 -5.74 15.61
CA TYR A 640 -13.88 -5.25 14.83
C TYR A 640 -13.24 -4.01 15.46
N VAL A 641 -14.02 -3.00 15.86
CA VAL A 641 -13.45 -1.78 16.46
C VAL A 641 -12.89 -2.07 17.85
N GLN A 642 -13.65 -2.74 18.72
CA GLN A 642 -13.27 -2.92 20.13
C GLN A 642 -12.21 -3.99 20.34
N ASP A 643 -12.34 -5.15 19.71
CA ASP A 643 -11.53 -6.33 20.04
C ASP A 643 -10.43 -6.62 19.03
N VAL A 644 -10.51 -6.04 17.83
CA VAL A 644 -9.54 -6.30 16.74
C VAL A 644 -8.68 -5.08 16.46
N HIS A 645 -9.29 -3.97 16.03
CA HIS A 645 -8.59 -2.79 15.53
C HIS A 645 -7.87 -2.02 16.64
N ILE A 646 -8.55 -1.62 17.72
CA ILE A 646 -7.91 -0.87 18.81
C ILE A 646 -6.80 -1.71 19.51
N PRO A 647 -7.01 -2.98 19.86
CA PRO A 647 -5.94 -3.82 20.39
C PRO A 647 -4.79 -4.03 19.39
N GLY A 648 -5.12 -4.21 18.11
CA GLY A 648 -4.16 -4.26 17.01
C GLY A 648 -3.29 -3.00 16.92
N LEU A 649 -3.89 -1.83 17.05
CA LEU A 649 -3.21 -0.53 17.07
C LEU A 649 -2.27 -0.39 18.28
N LYS A 650 -2.72 -0.83 19.46
CA LYS A 650 -1.89 -0.88 20.68
C LYS A 650 -0.66 -1.77 20.48
N ARG A 651 -0.85 -2.98 19.93
CA ARG A 651 0.22 -3.97 19.71
C ARG A 651 1.20 -3.56 18.60
N ASN A 652 0.69 -3.22 17.42
CA ASN A 652 1.50 -3.09 16.20
C ASN A 652 2.07 -1.68 16.00
N VAL A 653 1.37 -0.63 16.43
CA VAL A 653 1.81 0.76 16.22
C VAL A 653 2.36 1.39 17.48
N LEU A 654 1.63 1.28 18.60
CA LEU A 654 2.05 1.83 19.88
C LEU A 654 3.11 0.96 20.56
N LYS A 655 3.32 -0.28 20.09
CA LYS A 655 4.23 -1.27 20.70
C LYS A 655 3.99 -1.42 22.21
N MET A 656 2.72 -1.34 22.62
CA MET A 656 2.32 -1.49 24.01
C MET A 656 2.17 -2.97 24.32
N ASP A 657 2.92 -3.47 25.30
CA ASP A 657 2.62 -4.76 25.92
C ASP A 657 1.26 -4.67 26.64
N VAL A 658 0.54 -5.80 26.70
CA VAL A 658 -0.82 -5.95 27.28
C VAL A 658 -0.91 -5.56 28.79
N GLY A 659 0.16 -5.04 29.39
CA GLY A 659 0.21 -4.58 30.78
C GLY A 659 0.97 -3.27 31.03
N GLN A 660 1.36 -2.49 30.02
CA GLN A 660 2.10 -1.24 30.23
C GLN A 660 1.41 -0.06 29.59
N ILE A 661 0.76 0.75 30.41
CA ILE A 661 0.37 2.08 30.00
C ILE A 661 0.93 3.05 31.06
N GLY A 662 1.60 4.06 30.55
CA GLY A 662 2.58 4.89 31.23
C GLY A 662 2.95 6.04 30.29
N PRO A 663 3.73 7.05 30.70
CA PRO A 663 3.93 8.27 29.92
C PRO A 663 4.44 8.00 28.49
N PRO A 664 4.21 8.93 27.55
CA PRO A 664 4.76 8.81 26.20
C PRO A 664 6.28 8.64 26.27
N VAL A 665 6.75 7.53 25.70
CA VAL A 665 8.17 7.32 25.39
C VAL A 665 8.59 8.43 24.43
N ALA A 666 9.77 9.00 24.67
CA ALA A 666 10.38 10.02 23.82
C ALA A 666 10.81 9.51 22.42
N GLU A 667 10.38 8.31 22.01
CA GLU A 667 10.78 7.65 20.76
C GLU A 667 9.72 7.74 19.63
N GLU A 668 8.62 8.48 19.80
CA GLU A 668 7.68 8.80 18.71
C GLU A 668 8.20 9.89 17.73
N GLN A 669 9.53 10.10 17.63
CA GLN A 669 10.14 10.94 16.58
C GLN A 669 10.28 10.23 15.22
N GLY A 670 9.96 8.92 15.14
CA GLY A 670 10.05 8.14 13.90
C GLY A 670 8.78 8.03 13.05
N LEU A 671 7.66 8.60 13.49
CA LEU A 671 6.39 8.50 12.75
C LEU A 671 6.30 9.61 11.71
N ASN A 672 6.82 9.32 10.50
CA ASN A 672 6.70 10.06 9.24
C ASN A 672 5.91 11.38 9.34
N ALA A 673 6.59 12.43 9.78
CA ALA A 673 6.28 13.77 9.29
C ALA A 673 6.63 13.80 7.78
N PRO A 674 5.87 14.48 6.91
CA PRO A 674 6.51 15.06 5.74
C PRO A 674 7.57 16.00 6.31
N ALA A 675 8.85 15.62 6.18
CA ALA A 675 10.02 16.25 6.75
C ALA A 675 9.83 17.75 7.06
N ALA A 676 9.40 18.02 8.29
CA ALA A 676 9.70 19.25 8.98
C ALA A 676 10.95 18.91 9.77
N LEU A 677 12.07 19.35 9.21
CA LEU A 677 13.41 19.27 9.78
C LEU A 677 13.42 19.85 11.19
N ASP A 678 14.04 19.13 12.11
CA ASP A 678 14.73 19.76 13.22
C ASP A 678 16.21 19.35 13.06
N ASP A 679 17.07 20.35 12.91
CA ASP A 679 18.53 20.22 13.04
C ASP A 679 18.87 19.90 14.51
N GLU A 680 19.71 18.88 14.68
CA GLU A 680 20.47 18.45 15.88
C GLU A 680 19.75 17.97 17.14
#